data_AF-A0A662FRL2-F1
#
_entry.id   AF-A0A662FRL2-F1
#
_cell.length_a   1.000
_cell.length_b   1.000
_cell.length_c   1.000
_cell.angle_alpha   90.00
_cell.angle_beta   90.00
_cell.angle_gamma   90.00
#
_symmetry.space_group_name_H-M   'P 1'
#
loop_
_entity.id
_entity.type
_entity.pdbx_description
1 polymer ?
#
loop_
_entity_poly.entity_id
_entity_poly.type
_entity_poly.pdbx_seq_one_letter_code
_entity_poly.pdbx_strand_id
1 'polypeptide(L)'
;MSRERPKKAMDGNAAVAHVAHACSEVIAIYPITPSSPMGEIADEKSARGETNIWGSVPQVVEMQSEGGASAAIHGALASGAVATTFTASQGLLLMIPSMHKIAGELLPTVFHIAARSLACQALSIFGDHSDVMNCRTTGFAMMASGSVQEAQDIAMIATAASFEARLPFLHFFDGFRTSHEIQKIELLTKEDMREMIEEEFVIAHRKRGLSPDHPMISGTSQNPDVYFQGRETVNKYYLKAPEVVEKYMRKFEKITGRKYELFQYEGHPEAEKVVILMGSGTETAHETVEELVKRGEKVGVIKVRLYRPFSTKHLAQALPPTVKKIAVLDRTKEPGSLGEPLYLDVVAAVDEMMEMVIAPFKERPIIVGGRYGLSSKEFTPGMVKAVFDNLDANPPKNHFTIGIYDDVTHTSLQWSEDLTKEIAKRYYQAMFWGLGSDGTVSANKNTIKIISEATDKYAQGYFVYDSKKSGARTTSHLRFSDQPIRSTYLCQGADFLACHNWSFLFKYDMLKDLREGGTFLLNAPFPPDEVWDKLPRKVQEQIIEKKAKFYVIDAVDIAKKLGLGPRINTTMQAAFFKVSNIIPLEKAVELMKKSIVEAYGRKGEDVVQKNYAAVEAGINEVHEVKYPDHPTSNIEMPPTVPDYAPDFVKEVTAPLIRLEGDLLPVSKIPDNGQWPTGTTMYEKRNVAVDIPIWDPEYCIQCGF
;
A
#
# COMPACT_ATOMS: atom_id res chain seq x y z
N MET A 1 -27.18 -20.21 -2.94
CA MET A 1 -25.95 -20.74 -3.56
C MET A 1 -25.07 -19.53 -3.84
N SER A 2 -23.82 -19.52 -3.36
CA SER A 2 -22.90 -18.39 -3.62
C SER A 2 -22.66 -18.28 -5.13
N ARG A 3 -22.82 -17.08 -5.69
CA ARG A 3 -22.50 -16.81 -7.10
C ARG A 3 -21.01 -17.00 -7.32
N GLU A 4 -20.61 -17.55 -8.47
CA GLU A 4 -19.21 -17.63 -8.84
C GLU A 4 -18.70 -16.22 -9.18
N ARG A 5 -17.64 -15.77 -8.50
CA ARG A 5 -17.07 -14.44 -8.67
C ARG A 5 -15.72 -14.51 -9.36
N PRO A 6 -15.43 -13.60 -10.31
CA PRO A 6 -14.17 -13.59 -11.00
C PRO A 6 -13.04 -13.21 -10.02
N LYS A 7 -11.97 -14.01 -10.02
CA LYS A 7 -10.74 -13.68 -9.30
C LYS A 7 -9.82 -12.88 -10.21
N LYS A 8 -9.36 -11.71 -9.77
CA LYS A 8 -8.54 -10.81 -10.59
C LYS A 8 -7.39 -10.22 -9.79
N ALA A 9 -6.21 -10.17 -10.42
CA ALA A 9 -5.08 -9.41 -9.90
C ALA A 9 -5.29 -7.92 -10.16
N MET A 10 -5.42 -7.13 -9.08
CA MET A 10 -5.55 -5.68 -9.14
C MET A 10 -5.01 -5.03 -7.87
N ASP A 11 -4.78 -3.71 -7.92
CA ASP A 11 -4.37 -2.93 -6.76
C ASP A 11 -5.57 -2.32 -6.00
N GLY A 12 -5.32 -1.82 -4.80
CA GLY A 12 -6.35 -1.23 -3.94
C GLY A 12 -7.08 -0.05 -4.60
N ASN A 13 -6.36 0.79 -5.36
CA ASN A 13 -6.98 1.88 -6.11
C ASN A 13 -7.98 1.35 -7.16
N ALA A 14 -7.59 0.37 -7.97
CA ALA A 14 -8.47 -0.22 -8.97
C ALA A 14 -9.67 -0.95 -8.35
N ALA A 15 -9.46 -1.62 -7.21
CA ALA A 15 -10.51 -2.31 -6.47
C ALA A 15 -11.57 -1.35 -5.91
N VAL A 16 -11.16 -0.18 -5.41
CA VAL A 16 -12.05 0.86 -4.92
C VAL A 16 -12.75 1.59 -6.06
N ALA A 17 -12.00 1.99 -7.10
CA ALA A 17 -12.58 2.65 -8.28
C ALA A 17 -13.63 1.76 -8.97
N HIS A 18 -13.47 0.43 -8.92
CA HIS A 18 -14.46 -0.51 -9.42
C HIS A 18 -15.84 -0.35 -8.73
N VAL A 19 -15.86 -0.24 -7.41
CA VAL A 19 -17.09 -0.06 -6.61
C VAL A 19 -17.61 1.38 -6.75
N ALA A 20 -16.74 2.36 -6.56
CA ALA A 20 -17.09 3.78 -6.55
C ALA A 20 -17.73 4.22 -7.87
N HIS A 21 -17.16 3.79 -9.01
CA HIS A 21 -17.71 4.07 -10.34
C HIS A 21 -19.07 3.39 -10.53
N ALA A 22 -19.19 2.12 -10.15
CA ALA A 22 -20.43 1.37 -10.30
C ALA A 22 -21.57 1.88 -9.42
N CYS A 23 -21.27 2.57 -8.31
CA CYS A 23 -22.26 3.04 -7.33
C CYS A 23 -22.45 4.57 -7.31
N SER A 24 -21.97 5.30 -8.32
CA SER A 24 -22.06 6.77 -8.37
C SER A 24 -22.66 7.29 -9.68
N GLU A 25 -23.20 8.50 -9.63
CA GLU A 25 -23.65 9.26 -10.81
C GLU A 25 -22.67 10.38 -11.14
N VAL A 26 -22.08 11.02 -10.12
CA VAL A 26 -21.12 12.11 -10.25
C VAL A 26 -19.84 11.76 -9.50
N ILE A 27 -18.69 11.97 -10.13
CA ILE A 27 -17.37 11.73 -9.56
C ILE A 27 -16.54 13.00 -9.78
N ALA A 28 -16.47 13.88 -8.79
CA ALA A 28 -15.65 15.09 -8.87
C ALA A 28 -14.25 14.79 -8.32
N ILE A 29 -13.20 15.11 -9.09
CA ILE A 29 -11.82 14.71 -8.80
C ILE A 29 -10.85 15.88 -8.88
N TYR A 30 -9.69 15.69 -8.25
CA TYR A 30 -8.47 16.43 -8.51
C TYR A 30 -7.27 15.50 -8.26
N PRO A 31 -6.25 15.48 -9.13
CA PRO A 31 -5.19 14.48 -9.04
C PRO A 31 -4.21 14.77 -7.89
N ILE A 32 -4.08 13.82 -6.97
CA ILE A 32 -3.06 13.82 -5.92
C ILE A 32 -2.56 12.40 -5.66
N THR A 33 -1.24 12.19 -5.66
CA THR A 33 -0.64 10.88 -5.32
C THR A 33 -0.93 10.55 -3.85
N PRO A 34 -1.25 9.30 -3.47
CA PRO A 34 -1.40 8.09 -4.31
C PRO A 34 -2.85 7.77 -4.72
N SER A 35 -3.79 8.73 -4.67
CA SER A 35 -5.21 8.50 -5.02
C SER A 35 -5.54 8.75 -6.49
N SER A 36 -4.70 9.48 -7.25
CA SER A 36 -4.94 9.79 -8.68
C SER A 36 -5.37 8.59 -9.53
N PRO A 37 -4.79 7.37 -9.38
CA PRO A 37 -5.21 6.23 -10.19
C PRO A 37 -6.70 5.89 -10.07
N MET A 38 -7.36 6.18 -8.95
CA MET A 38 -8.81 5.96 -8.82
C MET A 38 -9.61 6.86 -9.76
N GLY A 39 -9.24 8.15 -9.84
CA GLY A 39 -9.87 9.11 -10.74
C GLY A 39 -9.62 8.78 -12.21
N GLU A 40 -8.39 8.43 -12.56
CA GLU A 40 -7.99 8.02 -13.92
C GLU A 40 -8.76 6.76 -14.38
N ILE A 41 -8.89 5.75 -13.52
CA ILE A 41 -9.64 4.53 -13.82
C ILE A 41 -11.14 4.82 -13.97
N ALA A 42 -11.70 5.68 -13.11
CA ALA A 42 -13.10 6.08 -13.22
C ALA A 42 -13.37 6.83 -14.54
N ASP A 43 -12.48 7.74 -14.93
CA ASP A 43 -12.56 8.47 -16.20
C ASP A 43 -12.47 7.52 -17.40
N GLU A 44 -11.50 6.60 -17.40
CA GLU A 44 -11.34 5.59 -18.46
C GLU A 44 -12.60 4.71 -18.62
N LYS A 45 -13.23 4.31 -17.50
CA LYS A 45 -14.47 3.54 -17.50
C LYS A 45 -15.63 4.33 -18.11
N SER A 46 -15.80 5.59 -17.71
CA SER A 46 -16.84 6.47 -18.26
C SER A 46 -16.61 6.77 -19.75
N ALA A 47 -15.36 7.01 -20.17
CA ALA A 47 -15.02 7.20 -21.58
C ALA A 47 -15.31 5.97 -22.45
N ARG A 48 -15.28 4.76 -21.87
CA ARG A 48 -15.70 3.50 -22.53
C ARG A 48 -17.21 3.26 -22.52
N GLY A 49 -18.00 4.16 -21.91
CA GLY A 49 -19.44 4.00 -21.77
C GLY A 49 -19.85 2.93 -20.75
N GLU A 50 -18.98 2.58 -19.80
CA GLU A 50 -19.36 1.66 -18.72
C GLU A 50 -20.42 2.32 -17.83
N THR A 51 -21.56 1.66 -17.66
CA THR A 51 -22.68 2.17 -16.85
C THR A 51 -22.51 1.83 -15.37
N ASN A 52 -23.08 2.64 -14.48
CA ASN A 52 -23.28 2.29 -13.08
C ASN A 52 -24.41 1.24 -12.92
N ILE A 53 -24.71 0.87 -11.67
CA ILE A 53 -25.77 -0.10 -11.37
C ILE A 53 -27.18 0.37 -11.76
N TRP A 54 -27.39 1.66 -12.01
CA TRP A 54 -28.67 2.23 -12.46
C TRP A 54 -28.75 2.44 -13.98
N GLY A 55 -27.70 2.08 -14.73
CA GLY A 55 -27.68 2.15 -16.19
C GLY A 55 -27.25 3.49 -16.78
N SER A 56 -26.84 4.48 -15.96
CA SER A 56 -26.24 5.73 -16.43
C SER A 56 -24.73 5.66 -16.43
N VAL A 57 -24.06 6.37 -17.34
CA VAL A 57 -22.59 6.50 -17.32
C VAL A 57 -22.22 7.58 -16.30
N PRO A 58 -21.40 7.28 -15.26
CA PRO A 58 -21.00 8.28 -14.28
C PRO A 58 -20.28 9.47 -14.92
N GLN A 59 -20.61 10.68 -14.51
CA GLN A 59 -19.93 11.88 -14.96
C GLN A 59 -18.69 12.13 -14.10
N VAL A 60 -17.51 12.02 -14.71
CA VAL A 60 -16.23 12.36 -14.05
C VAL A 60 -15.88 13.81 -14.38
N VAL A 61 -15.62 14.63 -13.35
CA VAL A 61 -15.35 16.06 -13.51
C VAL A 61 -14.09 16.43 -12.74
N GLU A 62 -13.08 16.92 -13.45
CA GLU A 62 -11.88 17.50 -12.84
C GLU A 62 -12.15 18.96 -12.42
N MET A 63 -11.82 19.29 -11.17
CA MET A 63 -11.96 20.64 -10.62
C MET A 63 -10.60 21.36 -10.59
N GLN A 64 -10.57 22.62 -10.14
CA GLN A 64 -9.33 23.39 -10.02
C GLN A 64 -8.48 23.04 -8.78
N SER A 65 -9.08 22.37 -7.80
CA SER A 65 -8.46 21.87 -6.56
C SER A 65 -9.39 20.88 -5.86
N GLU A 66 -8.91 20.16 -4.86
CA GLU A 66 -9.72 19.30 -3.99
C GLU A 66 -10.79 20.08 -3.22
N GLY A 67 -10.52 21.33 -2.86
CA GLY A 67 -11.53 22.22 -2.28
C GLY A 67 -12.71 22.42 -3.24
N GLY A 68 -12.41 22.66 -4.53
CA GLY A 68 -13.42 22.73 -5.59
C GLY A 68 -14.15 21.40 -5.81
N ALA A 69 -13.42 20.27 -5.79
CA ALA A 69 -14.02 18.94 -5.89
C ALA A 69 -15.01 18.66 -4.76
N SER A 70 -14.64 18.92 -3.51
CA SER A 70 -15.54 18.71 -2.37
C SER A 70 -16.79 19.61 -2.41
N ALA A 71 -16.65 20.85 -2.89
CA ALA A 71 -17.79 21.75 -3.08
C ALA A 71 -18.72 21.29 -4.21
N ALA A 72 -18.17 20.78 -5.32
CA ALA A 72 -18.94 20.17 -6.40
C ALA A 72 -19.71 18.93 -5.91
N ILE A 73 -19.08 18.08 -5.09
CA ILE A 73 -19.76 16.95 -4.44
C ILE A 73 -20.86 17.43 -3.51
N HIS A 74 -20.62 18.43 -2.66
CA HIS A 74 -21.66 18.99 -1.80
C HIS A 74 -22.88 19.45 -2.62
N GLY A 75 -22.65 20.19 -3.71
CA GLY A 75 -23.72 20.64 -4.60
C GLY A 75 -24.48 19.48 -5.27
N ALA A 76 -23.77 18.46 -5.77
CA ALA A 76 -24.39 17.28 -6.39
C ALA A 76 -25.23 16.47 -5.39
N LEU A 77 -24.74 16.30 -4.16
CA LEU A 77 -25.49 15.61 -3.12
C LEU A 77 -26.72 16.41 -2.68
N ALA A 78 -26.58 17.73 -2.53
CA ALA A 78 -27.67 18.62 -2.16
C ALA A 78 -28.76 18.69 -3.22
N SER A 79 -28.45 18.43 -4.50
CA SER A 79 -29.45 18.30 -5.58
C SER A 79 -30.04 16.89 -5.70
N GLY A 80 -29.62 15.94 -4.85
CA GLY A 80 -30.15 14.57 -4.80
C GLY A 80 -29.43 13.57 -5.71
N ALA A 81 -28.31 13.95 -6.36
CA ALA A 81 -27.47 13.00 -7.08
C ALA A 81 -26.65 12.13 -6.10
N VAL A 82 -26.25 10.96 -6.56
CA VAL A 82 -25.26 10.12 -5.85
C VAL A 82 -23.86 10.49 -6.32
N ALA A 83 -23.03 10.98 -5.40
CA ALA A 83 -21.72 11.51 -5.75
C ALA A 83 -20.60 10.99 -4.82
N THR A 84 -19.39 10.86 -5.37
CA THR A 84 -18.17 10.42 -4.64
C THR A 84 -16.93 11.18 -5.11
N THR A 85 -15.83 11.07 -4.36
CA THR A 85 -14.53 11.64 -4.72
C THR A 85 -13.38 10.76 -4.23
N PHE A 86 -12.18 11.04 -4.75
CA PHE A 86 -10.92 10.40 -4.42
C PHE A 86 -9.91 11.46 -4.02
N THR A 87 -9.25 11.31 -2.87
CA THR A 87 -8.20 12.25 -2.45
C THR A 87 -7.21 11.62 -1.45
N ALA A 88 -6.23 12.38 -0.99
CA ALA A 88 -5.23 12.01 0.01
C ALA A 88 -4.55 13.27 0.58
N SER A 89 -3.93 13.18 1.76
CA SER A 89 -3.00 14.17 2.31
C SER A 89 -3.52 15.62 2.25
N GLN A 90 -2.75 16.53 1.64
CA GLN A 90 -3.08 17.94 1.50
C GLN A 90 -4.44 18.17 0.83
N GLY A 91 -4.79 17.31 -0.14
CA GLY A 91 -6.06 17.39 -0.84
C GLY A 91 -7.23 17.17 0.09
N LEU A 92 -7.12 16.19 1.00
CA LEU A 92 -8.15 15.95 2.02
C LEU A 92 -8.30 17.14 2.97
N LEU A 93 -7.20 17.82 3.35
CA LEU A 93 -7.28 19.01 4.19
C LEU A 93 -8.09 20.15 3.53
N LEU A 94 -7.98 20.31 2.21
CA LEU A 94 -8.75 21.29 1.44
C LEU A 94 -10.25 20.95 1.39
N MET A 95 -10.63 19.70 1.65
CA MET A 95 -12.03 19.26 1.68
C MET A 95 -12.72 19.44 3.03
N ILE A 96 -11.95 19.62 4.13
CA ILE A 96 -12.48 19.71 5.52
C ILE A 96 -13.64 20.71 5.69
N PRO A 97 -13.59 21.93 5.11
CA PRO A 97 -14.71 22.87 5.24
C PRO A 97 -16.02 22.31 4.67
N SER A 98 -15.98 21.73 3.48
CA SER A 98 -17.16 21.11 2.83
C SER A 98 -17.60 19.85 3.57
N MET A 99 -16.68 19.09 4.16
CA MET A 99 -17.03 17.89 4.95
C MET A 99 -17.96 18.23 6.12
N HIS A 100 -17.71 19.32 6.86
CA HIS A 100 -18.60 19.75 7.93
C HIS A 100 -20.02 20.06 7.42
N LYS A 101 -20.13 20.66 6.22
CA LYS A 101 -21.40 20.95 5.56
C LYS A 101 -22.13 19.68 5.13
N ILE A 102 -21.43 18.76 4.45
CA ILE A 102 -21.99 17.48 3.98
C ILE A 102 -22.51 16.66 5.17
N ALA A 103 -21.73 16.56 6.26
CA ALA A 103 -22.15 15.84 7.47
C ALA A 103 -23.29 16.55 8.22
N GLY A 104 -23.23 17.88 8.34
CA GLY A 104 -24.27 18.68 8.99
C GLY A 104 -25.62 18.64 8.26
N GLU A 105 -25.61 18.46 6.94
CA GLU A 105 -26.81 18.33 6.11
C GLU A 105 -27.28 16.87 5.93
N LEU A 106 -26.61 15.91 6.59
CA LEU A 106 -26.94 14.48 6.55
C LEU A 106 -27.01 13.93 5.11
N LEU A 107 -26.00 14.28 4.32
CA LEU A 107 -25.88 13.90 2.92
C LEU A 107 -25.09 12.59 2.78
N PRO A 108 -25.70 11.50 2.26
CA PRO A 108 -25.04 10.23 2.08
C PRO A 108 -24.02 10.29 0.93
N THR A 109 -22.77 10.04 1.24
CA THR A 109 -21.67 9.88 0.27
C THR A 109 -20.56 9.03 0.89
N VAL A 110 -19.60 8.62 0.06
CA VAL A 110 -18.34 8.05 0.51
C VAL A 110 -17.20 8.80 -0.17
N PHE A 111 -16.25 9.30 0.62
CA PHE A 111 -14.98 9.81 0.15
C PHE A 111 -13.95 8.70 0.32
N HIS A 112 -13.26 8.33 -0.76
CA HIS A 112 -12.28 7.25 -0.72
C HIS A 112 -10.86 7.79 -0.69
N ILE A 113 -10.13 7.47 0.39
CA ILE A 113 -8.84 8.06 0.71
C ILE A 113 -7.73 7.01 0.65
N ALA A 114 -6.75 7.24 -0.21
CA ALA A 114 -5.49 6.53 -0.13
C ALA A 114 -4.60 7.26 0.90
N ALA A 115 -4.81 6.96 2.19
CA ALA A 115 -4.31 7.72 3.33
C ALA A 115 -2.79 7.96 3.26
N ARG A 116 -2.39 9.22 3.40
CA ARG A 116 -1.03 9.70 3.10
C ARG A 116 -0.56 10.74 4.12
N SER A 117 0.74 10.71 4.41
CA SER A 117 1.42 11.71 5.23
C SER A 117 1.09 13.15 4.84
N LEU A 118 0.87 14.00 5.86
CA LEU A 118 0.88 15.44 5.71
C LEU A 118 2.31 15.98 5.57
N ALA A 119 2.47 17.07 4.84
CA ALA A 119 3.72 17.81 4.73
C ALA A 119 3.98 18.61 6.01
N CYS A 120 4.89 18.10 6.86
CA CYS A 120 5.34 18.74 8.10
C CYS A 120 6.75 19.31 7.90
N GLN A 121 7.79 18.71 8.51
CA GLN A 121 9.19 19.09 8.26
C GLN A 121 9.65 18.81 6.82
N ALA A 122 8.95 17.92 6.12
CA ALA A 122 9.17 17.57 4.72
C ALA A 122 7.86 17.09 4.09
N LEU A 123 7.77 17.18 2.77
CA LEU A 123 6.73 16.51 2.00
C LEU A 123 7.00 15.00 2.00
N SER A 124 5.95 14.19 2.20
CA SER A 124 5.97 12.78 1.83
C SER A 124 4.76 12.42 0.98
N ILE A 125 4.99 11.57 -0.02
CA ILE A 125 3.92 10.97 -0.84
C ILE A 125 3.37 9.69 -0.22
N PHE A 126 4.04 9.14 0.78
CA PHE A 126 3.82 7.80 1.29
C PHE A 126 2.72 7.73 2.36
N GLY A 127 2.26 6.51 2.63
CA GLY A 127 1.07 6.25 3.42
C GLY A 127 1.28 6.29 4.93
N ASP A 128 0.43 7.08 5.60
CA ASP A 128 0.11 7.00 7.03
C ASP A 128 -1.29 7.61 7.24
N HIS A 129 -1.76 7.71 8.48
CA HIS A 129 -3.13 8.17 8.80
C HIS A 129 -3.21 9.65 9.21
N SER A 130 -2.14 10.43 9.06
CA SER A 130 -2.13 11.82 9.51
C SER A 130 -3.21 12.69 8.83
N ASP A 131 -3.52 12.43 7.57
CA ASP A 131 -4.57 13.12 6.83
C ASP A 131 -5.97 12.77 7.34
N VAL A 132 -6.33 11.50 7.40
CA VAL A 132 -7.65 11.05 7.85
C VAL A 132 -7.91 11.39 9.32
N MET A 133 -6.87 11.41 10.17
CA MET A 133 -6.99 11.80 11.58
C MET A 133 -7.28 13.29 11.76
N ASN A 134 -6.93 14.15 10.80
CA ASN A 134 -7.34 15.56 10.77
C ASN A 134 -8.83 15.74 10.40
N CYS A 135 -9.50 14.69 9.92
CA CYS A 135 -10.92 14.73 9.58
C CYS A 135 -11.84 14.17 10.67
N ARG A 136 -11.30 13.63 11.79
CA ARG A 136 -12.09 12.90 12.81
C ARG A 136 -13.17 13.73 13.51
N THR A 137 -13.13 15.05 13.39
CA THR A 137 -14.09 16.00 14.00
C THR A 137 -15.17 16.48 13.03
N THR A 138 -15.06 16.15 11.73
CA THR A 138 -15.94 16.67 10.67
C THR A 138 -17.39 16.14 10.74
N GLY A 139 -17.60 15.03 11.44
CA GLY A 139 -18.87 14.29 11.45
C GLY A 139 -18.94 13.19 10.38
N PHE A 140 -17.90 12.96 9.58
CA PHE A 140 -17.86 11.78 8.73
C PHE A 140 -17.70 10.51 9.59
N ALA A 141 -18.47 9.47 9.26
CA ALA A 141 -18.13 8.13 9.70
C ALA A 141 -16.80 7.71 9.05
N MET A 142 -15.96 6.94 9.73
CA MET A 142 -14.62 6.62 9.23
C MET A 142 -14.42 5.11 9.24
N MET A 143 -14.15 4.54 8.07
CA MET A 143 -13.94 3.11 7.89
C MET A 143 -12.58 2.79 7.26
N ALA A 144 -11.81 1.93 7.93
CA ALA A 144 -10.47 1.52 7.53
C ALA A 144 -10.47 0.15 6.83
N SER A 145 -9.60 -0.01 5.84
CA SER A 145 -9.34 -1.29 5.16
C SER A 145 -7.88 -1.69 5.24
N GLY A 146 -7.61 -2.94 5.61
CA GLY A 146 -6.27 -3.49 5.82
C GLY A 146 -5.65 -4.22 4.62
N SER A 147 -6.43 -4.55 3.60
CA SER A 147 -5.96 -5.26 2.40
C SER A 147 -6.64 -4.76 1.13
N VAL A 148 -6.19 -5.23 -0.04
CA VAL A 148 -6.81 -4.91 -1.33
C VAL A 148 -8.25 -5.46 -1.40
N GLN A 149 -8.47 -6.68 -0.90
CA GLN A 149 -9.82 -7.27 -0.82
C GLN A 149 -10.72 -6.44 0.11
N GLU A 150 -10.20 -6.06 1.28
CA GLU A 150 -10.96 -5.22 2.21
C GLU A 150 -11.25 -3.84 1.62
N ALA A 151 -10.33 -3.25 0.85
CA ALA A 151 -10.56 -1.94 0.22
C ALA A 151 -11.78 -1.96 -0.71
N GLN A 152 -11.99 -3.05 -1.48
CA GLN A 152 -13.22 -3.23 -2.26
C GLN A 152 -14.44 -3.43 -1.37
N ASP A 153 -14.34 -4.35 -0.41
CA ASP A 153 -15.48 -4.82 0.36
C ASP A 153 -16.02 -3.71 1.28
N ILE A 154 -15.13 -3.01 1.98
CA ILE A 154 -15.48 -1.89 2.86
C ILE A 154 -15.94 -0.68 2.05
N ALA A 155 -15.42 -0.43 0.85
CA ALA A 155 -15.98 0.59 -0.05
C ALA A 155 -17.47 0.30 -0.35
N MET A 156 -17.83 -0.97 -0.59
CA MET A 156 -19.21 -1.37 -0.83
C MET A 156 -20.07 -1.27 0.43
N ILE A 157 -19.57 -1.75 1.57
CA ILE A 157 -20.28 -1.69 2.86
C ILE A 157 -20.53 -0.23 3.26
N ALA A 158 -19.51 0.64 3.18
CA ALA A 158 -19.62 2.06 3.50
C ALA A 158 -20.63 2.76 2.58
N THR A 159 -20.61 2.47 1.27
CA THR A 159 -21.55 3.06 0.31
C THR A 159 -22.99 2.67 0.62
N ALA A 160 -23.26 1.40 0.90
CA ALA A 160 -24.61 0.95 1.24
C ALA A 160 -25.07 1.52 2.60
N ALA A 161 -24.21 1.49 3.62
CA ALA A 161 -24.52 2.00 4.96
C ALA A 161 -24.75 3.52 4.97
N SER A 162 -24.02 4.27 4.14
CA SER A 162 -24.15 5.73 4.01
C SER A 162 -25.58 6.16 3.72
N PHE A 163 -26.28 5.47 2.80
CA PHE A 163 -27.66 5.78 2.44
C PHE A 163 -28.66 5.60 3.58
N GLU A 164 -28.62 4.47 4.30
CA GLU A 164 -29.53 4.19 5.43
C GLU A 164 -29.19 5.07 6.64
N ALA A 165 -27.91 5.21 6.96
CA ALA A 165 -27.45 6.03 8.08
C ALA A 165 -27.68 7.53 7.84
N ARG A 166 -27.77 7.95 6.56
CA ARG A 166 -27.74 9.36 6.14
C ARG A 166 -26.52 10.11 6.65
N LEU A 167 -25.40 9.41 6.71
CA LEU A 167 -24.13 9.99 7.14
C LEU A 167 -23.13 9.83 6.00
N PRO A 168 -22.27 10.83 5.76
CA PRO A 168 -21.16 10.65 4.87
C PRO A 168 -20.08 9.76 5.51
N PHE A 169 -19.40 8.97 4.70
CA PHE A 169 -18.33 8.06 5.11
C PHE A 169 -16.99 8.48 4.50
N LEU A 170 -15.94 8.37 5.30
CA LEU A 170 -14.55 8.42 4.89
C LEU A 170 -14.05 6.97 4.86
N HIS A 171 -14.05 6.36 3.67
CA HIS A 171 -13.42 5.06 3.48
C HIS A 171 -11.94 5.27 3.20
N PHE A 172 -11.05 4.70 4.00
CA PHE A 172 -9.62 4.89 3.81
C PHE A 172 -8.83 3.58 3.92
N PHE A 173 -7.71 3.57 3.21
CA PHE A 173 -6.77 2.48 3.10
C PHE A 173 -5.38 3.05 2.87
N ASP A 174 -4.35 2.31 3.29
CA ASP A 174 -3.02 2.87 3.43
C ASP A 174 -2.40 3.18 2.05
N GLY A 175 -2.01 4.44 1.85
CA GLY A 175 -1.38 4.92 0.63
C GLY A 175 -0.11 4.14 0.32
N PHE A 176 0.04 3.76 -0.95
CA PHE A 176 1.02 2.79 -1.46
C PHE A 176 0.84 1.38 -0.90
N ARG A 177 0.93 1.19 0.41
CA ARG A 177 0.96 -0.13 1.07
C ARG A 177 -0.26 -1.00 0.76
N THR A 178 -1.43 -0.38 0.61
CA THR A 178 -2.65 -1.03 0.11
C THR A 178 -3.04 -0.47 -1.26
N SER A 179 -2.91 0.84 -1.47
CA SER A 179 -3.42 1.46 -2.70
C SER A 179 -2.69 1.03 -3.98
N HIS A 180 -1.41 0.66 -3.88
CA HIS A 180 -0.55 0.23 -5.00
C HIS A 180 -0.07 -1.23 -4.89
N GLU A 181 -0.40 -1.91 -3.79
CA GLU A 181 -0.17 -3.34 -3.68
C GLU A 181 -1.16 -4.06 -4.59
N ILE A 182 -0.65 -4.93 -5.45
CA ILE A 182 -1.48 -5.80 -6.29
C ILE A 182 -1.74 -7.09 -5.53
N GLN A 183 -3.00 -7.49 -5.43
CA GLN A 183 -3.39 -8.82 -4.94
C GLN A 183 -4.37 -9.48 -5.90
N LYS A 184 -4.36 -10.82 -5.94
CA LYS A 184 -5.46 -11.61 -6.53
C LYS A 184 -6.65 -11.59 -5.57
N ILE A 185 -7.69 -10.82 -5.91
CA ILE A 185 -8.91 -10.67 -5.10
C ILE A 185 -10.12 -11.32 -5.76
N GLU A 186 -11.15 -11.62 -4.98
CA GLU A 186 -12.48 -11.95 -5.46
C GLU A 186 -13.26 -10.65 -5.75
N LEU A 187 -13.53 -10.39 -7.02
CA LEU A 187 -14.14 -9.15 -7.49
C LEU A 187 -15.66 -9.18 -7.29
N LEU A 188 -16.25 -8.08 -6.80
CA LEU A 188 -17.70 -7.93 -6.73
C LEU A 188 -18.32 -7.79 -8.13
N THR A 189 -19.48 -8.39 -8.38
CA THR A 189 -20.22 -8.13 -9.62
C THR A 189 -21.16 -6.92 -9.45
N LYS A 190 -21.64 -6.35 -10.56
CA LYS A 190 -22.66 -5.27 -10.49
C LYS A 190 -23.95 -5.75 -9.80
N GLU A 191 -24.28 -7.04 -9.92
CA GLU A 191 -25.40 -7.67 -9.25
C GLU A 191 -25.18 -7.75 -7.74
N ASP A 192 -23.97 -8.09 -7.27
CA ASP A 192 -23.66 -8.03 -5.83
C ASP A 192 -23.80 -6.59 -5.29
N MET A 193 -23.29 -5.60 -6.04
CA MET A 193 -23.36 -4.19 -5.66
C MET A 193 -24.81 -3.68 -5.62
N ARG A 194 -25.61 -4.07 -6.62
CA ARG A 194 -27.04 -3.75 -6.67
C ARG A 194 -27.80 -4.41 -5.52
N GLU A 195 -27.47 -5.66 -5.20
CA GLU A 195 -28.10 -6.37 -4.08
C GLU A 195 -27.73 -5.74 -2.73
N MET A 196 -26.55 -5.13 -2.60
CA MET A 196 -26.16 -4.41 -1.39
C MET A 196 -26.98 -3.14 -1.14
N ILE A 197 -27.31 -2.37 -2.18
CA ILE A 197 -27.99 -1.06 -2.05
C ILE A 197 -29.51 -1.21 -1.94
N GLU A 198 -30.10 -0.61 -0.92
CA GLU A 198 -31.56 -0.54 -0.75
C GLU A 198 -32.10 0.70 -1.48
N GLU A 199 -32.84 0.48 -2.57
CA GLU A 199 -33.35 1.56 -3.45
C GLU A 199 -34.23 2.58 -2.71
N GLU A 200 -34.92 2.16 -1.64
CA GLU A 200 -35.75 3.07 -0.84
C GLU A 200 -34.96 4.23 -0.24
N PHE A 201 -33.71 4.00 0.18
CA PHE A 201 -32.87 5.04 0.78
C PHE A 201 -32.27 5.97 -0.28
N VAL A 202 -31.96 5.43 -1.48
CA VAL A 202 -31.54 6.22 -2.64
C VAL A 202 -32.68 7.15 -3.09
N ILE A 203 -33.90 6.62 -3.22
CA ILE A 203 -35.09 7.41 -3.55
C ILE A 203 -35.36 8.46 -2.46
N ALA A 204 -35.20 8.10 -1.18
CA ALA A 204 -35.38 9.05 -0.09
C ALA A 204 -34.34 10.19 -0.14
N HIS A 205 -33.09 9.91 -0.54
CA HIS A 205 -32.07 10.93 -0.79
C HIS A 205 -32.49 11.88 -1.90
N ARG A 206 -32.89 11.35 -3.06
CA ARG A 206 -33.37 12.14 -4.20
C ARG A 206 -34.53 13.06 -3.83
N LYS A 207 -35.53 12.55 -3.09
CA LYS A 207 -36.69 13.32 -2.63
C LYS A 207 -36.35 14.49 -1.70
N ARG A 208 -35.18 14.47 -1.03
CA ARG A 208 -34.69 15.57 -0.20
C ARG A 208 -33.83 16.57 -0.97
N GLY A 209 -33.47 16.26 -2.21
CA GLY A 209 -32.67 17.13 -3.06
C GLY A 209 -33.38 18.44 -3.37
N LEU A 210 -32.59 19.49 -3.62
CA LEU A 210 -33.08 20.80 -4.03
C LEU A 210 -33.82 20.69 -5.38
N SER A 211 -35.07 21.13 -5.41
CA SER A 211 -35.90 21.21 -6.63
C SER A 211 -36.78 22.45 -6.59
N PRO A 212 -36.96 23.17 -7.70
CA PRO A 212 -37.90 24.28 -7.79
C PRO A 212 -39.37 23.85 -7.63
N ASP A 213 -39.70 22.58 -7.88
CA ASP A 213 -41.05 22.04 -7.73
C ASP A 213 -41.44 21.82 -6.25
N HIS A 214 -40.44 21.68 -5.37
CA HIS A 214 -40.60 21.54 -3.92
C HIS A 214 -39.45 22.26 -3.17
N PRO A 215 -39.42 23.60 -3.21
CA PRO A 215 -38.27 24.37 -2.79
C PRO A 215 -38.03 24.29 -1.28
N MET A 216 -36.77 24.13 -0.91
CA MET A 216 -36.27 24.11 0.47
C MET A 216 -35.02 24.99 0.57
N ILE A 217 -34.73 25.51 1.76
CA ILE A 217 -33.51 26.26 2.05
C ILE A 217 -32.62 25.46 3.02
N SER A 218 -31.32 25.40 2.72
CA SER A 218 -30.29 24.76 3.54
C SER A 218 -29.15 25.74 3.78
N GLY A 219 -28.39 25.55 4.87
CA GLY A 219 -27.23 26.40 5.18
C GLY A 219 -27.58 27.83 5.59
N THR A 220 -28.66 28.00 6.35
CA THR A 220 -29.03 29.31 6.93
C THR A 220 -27.97 29.80 7.92
N SER A 221 -27.98 31.11 8.19
CA SER A 221 -27.27 31.69 9.32
C SER A 221 -28.13 31.57 10.57
N GLN A 222 -27.56 31.04 11.66
CA GLN A 222 -28.26 30.80 12.92
C GLN A 222 -27.57 31.54 14.07
N ASN A 223 -28.38 32.16 14.93
CA ASN A 223 -27.93 32.81 16.15
C ASN A 223 -27.72 31.79 17.28
N PRO A 224 -27.12 32.19 18.42
CA PRO A 224 -26.91 31.32 19.58
C PRO A 224 -28.20 30.74 20.20
N ASP A 225 -29.36 31.35 19.92
CA ASP A 225 -30.67 30.93 20.42
C ASP A 225 -31.13 29.59 19.85
N VAL A 226 -30.66 29.17 18.67
CA VAL A 226 -31.05 27.90 18.02
C VAL A 226 -29.89 27.05 17.50
N TYR A 227 -28.69 27.60 17.34
CA TYR A 227 -27.57 26.86 16.74
C TYR A 227 -27.21 25.59 17.52
N PHE A 228 -27.15 25.68 18.85
CA PHE A 228 -26.78 24.52 19.68
C PHE A 228 -27.84 23.41 19.56
N GLN A 229 -29.13 23.75 19.68
CA GLN A 229 -30.23 22.79 19.49
C GLN A 229 -30.19 22.18 18.10
N GLY A 230 -29.93 23.00 17.06
CA GLY A 230 -29.74 22.57 15.68
C GLY A 230 -28.61 21.54 15.55
N ARG A 231 -27.47 21.78 16.19
CA ARG A 231 -26.30 20.90 16.14
C ARG A 231 -26.55 19.53 16.78
N GLU A 232 -27.35 19.47 17.83
CA GLU A 232 -27.70 18.23 18.55
C GLU A 232 -28.80 17.40 17.84
N THR A 233 -29.54 17.99 16.88
CA THR A 233 -30.63 17.27 16.17
C THR A 233 -30.16 16.01 15.43
N VAL A 234 -28.87 15.94 15.09
CA VAL A 234 -28.30 14.84 14.31
C VAL A 234 -27.93 13.62 15.15
N ASN A 235 -27.90 13.72 16.49
CA ASN A 235 -27.38 12.67 17.37
C ASN A 235 -27.99 11.28 17.12
N LYS A 236 -29.30 11.23 16.85
CA LYS A 236 -30.00 9.97 16.55
C LYS A 236 -29.43 9.20 15.35
N TYR A 237 -28.84 9.90 14.36
CA TYR A 237 -28.23 9.26 13.20
C TYR A 237 -26.88 8.64 13.58
N TYR A 238 -26.05 9.35 14.34
CA TYR A 238 -24.75 8.87 14.80
C TYR A 238 -24.86 7.73 15.80
N LEU A 239 -25.81 7.80 16.74
CA LEU A 239 -26.08 6.72 17.70
C LEU A 239 -26.50 5.42 17.02
N LYS A 240 -27.26 5.50 15.92
CA LYS A 240 -27.72 4.33 15.15
C LYS A 240 -26.68 3.81 14.15
N ALA A 241 -25.72 4.64 13.74
CA ALA A 241 -24.80 4.30 12.66
C ALA A 241 -23.99 3.01 12.86
N PRO A 242 -23.44 2.68 14.07
CA PRO A 242 -22.75 1.41 14.28
C PRO A 242 -23.62 0.18 13.96
N GLU A 243 -24.90 0.19 14.37
CA GLU A 243 -25.83 -0.92 14.12
C GLU A 243 -26.20 -1.03 12.63
N VAL A 244 -26.31 0.11 11.93
CA VAL A 244 -26.52 0.13 10.48
C VAL A 244 -25.31 -0.46 9.75
N VAL A 245 -24.08 -0.07 10.13
CA VAL A 245 -22.86 -0.62 9.54
C VAL A 245 -22.77 -2.12 9.80
N GLU A 246 -23.05 -2.59 11.01
CA GLU A 246 -23.08 -4.02 11.34
C GLU A 246 -24.12 -4.79 10.49
N LYS A 247 -25.32 -4.22 10.31
CA LYS A 247 -26.35 -4.78 9.42
C LYS A 247 -25.82 -4.99 8.00
N TYR A 248 -25.12 -4.00 7.45
CA TYR A 248 -24.55 -4.11 6.09
C TYR A 248 -23.34 -5.02 6.02
N MET A 249 -22.52 -5.13 7.07
CA MET A 249 -21.47 -6.17 7.16
C MET A 249 -22.07 -7.58 7.13
N ARG A 250 -23.15 -7.83 7.88
CA ARG A 250 -23.88 -9.11 7.87
C ARG A 250 -24.58 -9.38 6.53
N LYS A 251 -25.11 -8.34 5.87
CA LYS A 251 -25.67 -8.46 4.52
C LYS A 251 -24.58 -8.83 3.50
N PHE A 252 -23.42 -8.18 3.61
CA PHE A 252 -22.25 -8.49 2.79
C PHE A 252 -21.78 -9.93 2.96
N GLU A 253 -21.73 -10.43 4.20
CA GLU A 253 -21.42 -11.83 4.50
C GLU A 253 -22.41 -12.79 3.83
N LYS A 254 -23.72 -12.51 3.87
CA LYS A 254 -24.73 -13.37 3.22
C LYS A 254 -24.57 -13.43 1.71
N ILE A 255 -24.17 -12.32 1.08
CA ILE A 255 -23.96 -12.23 -0.37
C ILE A 255 -22.65 -12.91 -0.76
N THR A 256 -21.57 -12.61 -0.04
CA THR A 256 -20.20 -12.90 -0.47
C THR A 256 -19.53 -14.06 0.26
N GLY A 257 -20.01 -14.42 1.45
CA GLY A 257 -19.37 -15.33 2.38
C GLY A 257 -18.24 -14.69 3.22
N ARG A 258 -17.90 -13.42 2.97
CA ARG A 258 -16.82 -12.73 3.71
C ARG A 258 -17.40 -11.95 4.89
N LYS A 259 -16.98 -12.32 6.09
CA LYS A 259 -17.43 -11.74 7.35
C LYS A 259 -16.55 -10.56 7.76
N TYR A 260 -17.21 -9.49 8.23
CA TYR A 260 -16.58 -8.32 8.83
C TYR A 260 -17.31 -7.94 10.11
N GLU A 261 -16.58 -7.36 11.06
CA GLU A 261 -17.14 -6.75 12.27
C GLU A 261 -16.54 -5.35 12.47
N LEU A 262 -17.22 -4.50 13.22
CA LEU A 262 -16.80 -3.11 13.51
C LEU A 262 -15.41 -3.08 14.17
N PHE A 263 -15.24 -3.96 15.16
CA PHE A 263 -13.99 -4.34 15.80
C PHE A 263 -13.94 -5.85 15.72
N GLN A 264 -13.08 -6.42 14.87
CA GLN A 264 -12.96 -7.88 14.76
C GLN A 264 -11.64 -8.34 15.36
N TYR A 265 -11.78 -9.34 16.21
CA TYR A 265 -10.72 -10.00 16.95
C TYR A 265 -10.16 -11.19 16.17
N GLU A 266 -8.84 -11.35 16.20
CA GLU A 266 -8.14 -12.54 15.74
C GLU A 266 -7.08 -12.92 16.76
N GLY A 267 -6.98 -14.20 17.14
CA GLY A 267 -5.96 -14.66 18.07
C GLY A 267 -6.44 -15.74 19.04
N HIS A 268 -5.69 -15.94 20.12
CA HIS A 268 -6.01 -16.96 21.12
C HIS A 268 -7.35 -16.63 21.81
N PRO A 269 -8.31 -17.56 21.96
CA PRO A 269 -9.59 -17.27 22.63
C PRO A 269 -9.45 -16.76 24.07
N GLU A 270 -8.34 -17.15 24.73
CA GLU A 270 -7.96 -16.69 26.07
C GLU A 270 -6.72 -15.77 26.05
N ALA A 271 -6.64 -14.83 25.10
CA ALA A 271 -5.49 -13.93 25.03
C ALA A 271 -5.37 -13.02 26.27
N GLU A 272 -4.14 -12.90 26.79
CA GLU A 272 -3.82 -12.02 27.91
C GLU A 272 -3.26 -10.66 27.44
N LYS A 273 -2.73 -10.62 26.22
CA LYS A 273 -2.18 -9.43 25.56
C LYS A 273 -2.86 -9.19 24.22
N VAL A 274 -3.31 -7.96 23.96
CA VAL A 274 -3.96 -7.60 22.69
C VAL A 274 -3.31 -6.36 22.08
N VAL A 275 -3.10 -6.37 20.76
CA VAL A 275 -2.75 -5.19 19.98
C VAL A 275 -4.00 -4.64 19.27
N ILE A 276 -4.25 -3.35 19.34
CA ILE A 276 -5.36 -2.67 18.66
C ILE A 276 -4.79 -1.68 17.64
N LEU A 277 -5.19 -1.80 16.37
CA LEU A 277 -4.69 -0.96 15.29
C LEU A 277 -5.64 -0.91 14.07
N MET A 278 -5.28 -0.07 13.09
CA MET A 278 -6.09 0.24 11.89
C MET A 278 -5.28 0.08 10.61
N GLY A 279 -5.94 -0.09 9.47
CA GLY A 279 -5.30 -0.13 8.16
C GLY A 279 -4.42 -1.37 7.94
N SER A 280 -3.41 -1.27 7.07
CA SER A 280 -2.66 -2.43 6.56
C SER A 280 -1.79 -3.11 7.61
N GLY A 281 -1.41 -2.40 8.67
CA GLY A 281 -0.66 -2.97 9.79
C GLY A 281 -1.41 -4.11 10.48
N THR A 282 -2.74 -4.11 10.37
CA THR A 282 -3.60 -5.16 10.96
C THR A 282 -3.40 -6.53 10.32
N GLU A 283 -3.05 -6.60 9.03
CA GLU A 283 -2.75 -7.86 8.34
C GLU A 283 -1.40 -8.44 8.78
N THR A 284 -0.38 -7.59 8.93
CA THR A 284 0.92 -8.02 9.48
C THR A 284 0.79 -8.45 10.94
N ALA A 285 0.03 -7.71 11.75
CA ALA A 285 -0.23 -8.08 13.14
C ALA A 285 -0.99 -9.41 13.24
N HIS A 286 -1.96 -9.65 12.36
CA HIS A 286 -2.69 -10.91 12.30
C HIS A 286 -1.77 -12.08 11.94
N GLU A 287 -0.96 -11.95 10.88
CA GLU A 287 0.01 -12.98 10.48
C GLU A 287 0.99 -13.32 11.61
N THR A 288 1.39 -12.30 12.37
CA THR A 288 2.26 -12.45 13.55
C THR A 288 1.56 -13.18 14.68
N VAL A 289 0.34 -12.77 15.03
CA VAL A 289 -0.48 -13.42 16.07
C VAL A 289 -0.72 -14.89 15.72
N GLU A 290 -1.04 -15.22 14.47
CA GLU A 290 -1.19 -16.61 14.03
C GLU A 290 0.08 -17.45 14.31
N GLU A 291 1.27 -16.89 14.12
CA GLU A 291 2.54 -17.58 14.43
C GLU A 291 2.79 -17.71 15.93
N LEU A 292 2.59 -16.63 16.70
CA LEU A 292 2.82 -16.64 18.15
C LEU A 292 1.83 -17.57 18.87
N VAL A 293 0.57 -17.62 18.42
CA VAL A 293 -0.43 -18.56 18.95
C VAL A 293 -0.04 -20.02 18.67
N LYS A 294 0.52 -20.33 17.50
CA LYS A 294 1.08 -21.68 17.22
C LYS A 294 2.22 -22.05 18.16
N ARG A 295 2.94 -21.07 18.69
CA ARG A 295 4.00 -21.25 19.72
C ARG A 295 3.46 -21.30 21.14
N GLY A 296 2.14 -21.24 21.32
CA GLY A 296 1.49 -21.30 22.62
C GLY A 296 1.36 -19.94 23.33
N GLU A 297 1.65 -18.83 22.66
CA GLU A 297 1.46 -17.50 23.25
C GLU A 297 -0.02 -17.09 23.26
N LYS A 298 -0.46 -16.53 24.37
CA LYS A 298 -1.83 -16.02 24.57
C LYS A 298 -1.95 -14.58 24.10
N VAL A 299 -1.86 -14.38 22.79
CA VAL A 299 -1.90 -13.06 22.14
C VAL A 299 -3.07 -12.94 21.17
N GLY A 300 -3.50 -11.69 20.94
CA GLY A 300 -4.53 -11.38 19.96
C GLY A 300 -4.38 -10.00 19.34
N VAL A 301 -5.15 -9.76 18.27
CA VAL A 301 -5.22 -8.48 17.57
C VAL A 301 -6.67 -8.07 17.36
N ILE A 302 -6.98 -6.80 17.61
CA ILE A 302 -8.23 -6.16 17.19
C ILE A 302 -7.91 -5.30 15.98
N LYS A 303 -8.54 -5.59 14.85
CA LYS A 303 -8.54 -4.68 13.70
C LYS A 303 -9.76 -3.77 13.78
N VAL A 304 -9.53 -2.47 13.84
CA VAL A 304 -10.62 -1.49 13.91
C VAL A 304 -11.07 -1.17 12.48
N ARG A 305 -12.30 -1.55 12.13
CA ARG A 305 -12.90 -1.29 10.81
C ARG A 305 -13.69 0.00 10.85
N LEU A 306 -14.60 0.16 11.80
CA LEU A 306 -15.32 1.43 12.04
C LEU A 306 -14.64 2.21 13.16
N TYR A 307 -13.87 3.22 12.79
CA TYR A 307 -13.22 4.12 13.75
C TYR A 307 -14.16 5.24 14.24
N ARG A 308 -15.04 5.73 13.36
CA ARG A 308 -16.08 6.70 13.72
C ARG A 308 -17.43 6.32 13.10
N PRO A 309 -18.54 6.40 13.86
CA PRO A 309 -18.60 6.60 15.31
C PRO A 309 -17.93 5.46 16.07
N PHE A 310 -17.17 5.80 17.12
CA PHE A 310 -16.46 4.79 17.91
C PHE A 310 -17.45 4.12 18.87
N SER A 311 -17.62 2.81 18.75
CA SER A 311 -18.61 2.09 19.54
C SER A 311 -17.97 1.29 20.68
N THR A 312 -17.97 1.86 21.89
CA THR A 312 -17.54 1.21 23.14
C THR A 312 -18.13 -0.20 23.33
N LYS A 313 -19.44 -0.37 23.07
CA LYS A 313 -20.14 -1.66 23.18
C LYS A 313 -19.52 -2.75 22.30
N HIS A 314 -19.35 -2.47 21.01
CA HIS A 314 -18.78 -3.42 20.06
C HIS A 314 -17.29 -3.71 20.32
N LEU A 315 -16.52 -2.73 20.82
CA LEU A 315 -15.16 -2.99 21.28
C LEU A 315 -15.14 -3.96 22.47
N ALA A 316 -15.99 -3.72 23.48
CA ALA A 316 -16.10 -4.59 24.64
C ALA A 316 -16.49 -6.03 24.27
N GLN A 317 -17.38 -6.20 23.28
CA GLN A 317 -17.79 -7.51 22.75
C GLN A 317 -16.65 -8.26 22.03
N ALA A 318 -15.74 -7.53 21.40
CA ALA A 318 -14.64 -8.13 20.64
C ALA A 318 -13.45 -8.54 21.53
N LEU A 319 -13.29 -7.94 22.71
CA LEU A 319 -12.16 -8.20 23.60
C LEU A 319 -12.38 -9.48 24.44
N PRO A 320 -11.41 -10.41 24.48
CA PRO A 320 -11.48 -11.56 25.39
C PRO A 320 -11.53 -11.14 26.87
N PRO A 321 -12.23 -11.89 27.74
CA PRO A 321 -12.33 -11.57 29.17
C PRO A 321 -11.02 -11.76 29.94
N THR A 322 -10.03 -12.42 29.33
CA THR A 322 -8.72 -12.74 29.91
C THR A 322 -7.66 -11.67 29.64
N VAL A 323 -8.00 -10.63 28.88
CA VAL A 323 -7.07 -9.54 28.54
C VAL A 323 -6.65 -8.79 29.78
N LYS A 324 -5.34 -8.63 29.95
CA LYS A 324 -4.70 -7.88 31.04
C LYS A 324 -3.89 -6.69 30.53
N LYS A 325 -3.44 -6.74 29.28
CA LYS A 325 -2.56 -5.72 28.69
C LYS A 325 -2.94 -5.44 27.25
N ILE A 326 -2.97 -4.16 26.88
CA ILE A 326 -3.34 -3.67 25.56
C ILE A 326 -2.23 -2.73 25.05
N ALA A 327 -1.78 -2.96 23.83
CA ALA A 327 -1.00 -1.99 23.08
C ALA A 327 -1.85 -1.40 21.95
N VAL A 328 -1.95 -0.08 21.88
CA VAL A 328 -2.68 0.62 20.82
C VAL A 328 -1.67 1.25 19.87
N LEU A 329 -1.76 0.95 18.58
CA LEU A 329 -0.83 1.42 17.58
C LEU A 329 -1.49 2.42 16.63
N ASP A 330 -0.93 3.62 16.63
CA ASP A 330 -1.37 4.72 15.77
C ASP A 330 -0.38 4.94 14.63
N ARG A 331 -0.93 5.04 13.41
CA ARG A 331 -0.15 5.37 12.21
C ARG A 331 -0.16 6.88 11.96
N THR A 332 0.00 7.68 13.00
CA THR A 332 0.05 9.15 12.93
C THR A 332 0.93 9.70 14.05
N LYS A 333 1.19 11.01 14.04
CA LYS A 333 1.81 11.72 15.15
C LYS A 333 1.07 13.04 15.37
N GLU A 334 0.64 13.29 16.60
CA GLU A 334 0.09 14.58 17.03
C GLU A 334 1.09 15.25 17.99
N PRO A 335 1.98 16.15 17.52
CA PRO A 335 2.97 16.78 18.37
C PRO A 335 2.33 17.54 19.54
N GLY A 336 2.72 17.20 20.77
CA GLY A 336 2.24 17.85 21.99
C GLY A 336 0.91 17.31 22.54
N SER A 337 0.28 16.31 21.90
CA SER A 337 -0.89 15.65 22.47
C SER A 337 -0.51 14.72 23.64
N LEU A 338 -1.50 14.39 24.47
CA LEU A 338 -1.35 13.36 25.53
C LEU A 338 -1.15 11.95 24.96
N GLY A 339 -1.48 11.74 23.70
CA GLY A 339 -1.38 10.48 22.98
C GLY A 339 -2.05 10.59 21.62
N GLU A 340 -1.82 9.59 20.77
CA GLU A 340 -2.40 9.56 19.44
C GLU A 340 -3.91 9.19 19.45
N PRO A 341 -4.66 9.49 18.38
CA PRO A 341 -6.12 9.46 18.41
C PRO A 341 -6.73 8.11 18.80
N LEU A 342 -6.27 6.99 18.21
CA LEU A 342 -6.83 5.68 18.52
C LEU A 342 -6.48 5.26 19.95
N TYR A 343 -5.25 5.54 20.40
CA TYR A 343 -4.85 5.33 21.80
C TYR A 343 -5.78 6.07 22.78
N LEU A 344 -6.06 7.36 22.52
CA LEU A 344 -6.94 8.15 23.39
C LEU A 344 -8.38 7.59 23.40
N ASP A 345 -8.90 7.19 22.25
CA ASP A 345 -10.25 6.60 22.17
C ASP A 345 -10.33 5.25 22.89
N VAL A 346 -9.29 4.41 22.78
CA VAL A 346 -9.26 3.12 23.48
C VAL A 346 -9.15 3.32 24.99
N VAL A 347 -8.34 4.27 25.46
CA VAL A 347 -8.27 4.61 26.88
C VAL A 347 -9.65 5.04 27.40
N ALA A 348 -10.29 6.00 26.73
CA ALA A 348 -11.62 6.46 27.10
C ALA A 348 -12.66 5.34 27.04
N ALA A 349 -12.66 4.53 25.98
CA ALA A 349 -13.61 3.44 25.82
C ALA A 349 -13.44 2.34 26.88
N VAL A 350 -12.20 2.03 27.29
CA VAL A 350 -11.95 1.08 28.38
C VAL A 350 -12.48 1.61 29.71
N ASP A 351 -12.30 2.88 29.99
CA ASP A 351 -12.84 3.49 31.20
C ASP A 351 -14.38 3.54 31.17
N GLU A 352 -14.98 3.96 30.05
CA GLU A 352 -16.44 3.97 29.88
C GLU A 352 -17.07 2.57 29.94
N MET A 353 -16.47 1.54 29.33
CA MET A 353 -17.04 0.18 29.38
C MET A 353 -17.01 -0.41 30.79
N MET A 354 -16.04 -0.02 31.62
CA MET A 354 -15.98 -0.39 33.03
C MET A 354 -17.12 0.28 33.81
N GLU A 355 -17.33 1.58 33.61
CA GLU A 355 -18.43 2.33 34.25
C GLU A 355 -19.81 1.82 33.82
N MET A 356 -19.97 1.49 32.53
CA MET A 356 -21.19 0.91 31.97
C MET A 356 -21.43 -0.55 32.39
N VAL A 357 -20.46 -1.20 33.06
CA VAL A 357 -20.50 -2.63 33.44
C VAL A 357 -20.72 -3.54 32.23
N ILE A 358 -20.11 -3.20 31.10
CA ILE A 358 -20.09 -4.00 29.87
C ILE A 358 -18.68 -4.50 29.52
N ALA A 359 -17.66 -4.10 30.28
CA ALA A 359 -16.30 -4.58 30.12
C ALA A 359 -16.24 -6.12 30.27
N PRO A 360 -15.50 -6.83 29.40
CA PRO A 360 -15.37 -8.28 29.51
C PRO A 360 -14.41 -8.72 30.63
N PHE A 361 -13.56 -7.80 31.11
CA PHE A 361 -12.60 -8.01 32.19
C PHE A 361 -13.07 -7.36 33.50
N LYS A 362 -12.58 -7.89 34.63
CA LYS A 362 -12.93 -7.39 35.98
C LYS A 362 -12.08 -6.19 36.42
N GLU A 363 -10.85 -6.13 35.94
CA GLU A 363 -9.88 -5.09 36.30
C GLU A 363 -9.47 -4.37 35.03
N ARG A 364 -9.19 -3.07 35.15
CA ARG A 364 -8.75 -2.24 34.04
C ARG A 364 -7.40 -2.77 33.53
N PRO A 365 -7.28 -3.14 32.24
CA PRO A 365 -6.01 -3.59 31.69
C PRO A 365 -4.98 -2.46 31.67
N ILE A 366 -3.70 -2.83 31.64
CA ILE A 366 -2.63 -1.87 31.35
C ILE A 366 -2.73 -1.51 29.86
N ILE A 367 -2.77 -0.22 29.55
CA ILE A 367 -2.87 0.29 28.17
C ILE A 367 -1.63 1.12 27.87
N VAL A 368 -0.93 0.80 26.79
CA VAL A 368 0.17 1.61 26.25
C VAL A 368 -0.10 2.00 24.80
N GLY A 369 0.31 3.20 24.42
CA GLY A 369 0.25 3.73 23.06
C GLY A 369 1.61 3.67 22.36
N GLY A 370 1.60 3.38 21.07
CA GLY A 370 2.80 3.37 20.23
C GLY A 370 2.53 3.92 18.84
N ARG A 371 3.55 4.53 18.25
CA ARG A 371 3.52 5.00 16.85
C ARG A 371 4.29 4.07 15.94
N TYR A 372 3.76 3.84 14.75
CA TYR A 372 4.43 3.03 13.72
C TYR A 372 4.16 3.57 12.31
N GLY A 373 4.94 3.10 11.34
CA GLY A 373 4.55 3.13 9.93
C GLY A 373 4.34 4.50 9.29
N LEU A 374 4.80 5.60 9.91
CA LEU A 374 4.71 6.95 9.36
C LEU A 374 5.40 7.01 8.01
N SER A 375 4.77 7.65 7.03
CA SER A 375 5.31 7.78 5.66
C SER A 375 5.74 6.44 5.05
N SER A 376 4.90 5.40 5.19
CA SER A 376 5.20 4.02 4.77
C SER A 376 6.50 3.45 5.32
N LYS A 377 6.95 3.89 6.51
CA LYS A 377 7.96 3.15 7.25
C LYS A 377 7.51 1.69 7.39
N GLU A 378 8.44 0.76 7.23
CA GLU A 378 8.13 -0.67 7.32
C GLU A 378 7.56 -1.02 8.69
N PHE A 379 6.68 -2.03 8.68
CA PHE A 379 6.11 -2.61 9.88
C PHE A 379 6.07 -4.12 9.67
N THR A 380 7.01 -4.83 10.31
CA THR A 380 7.25 -6.26 10.09
C THR A 380 6.75 -7.11 11.27
N PRO A 381 6.63 -8.44 11.12
CA PRO A 381 6.31 -9.33 12.23
C PRO A 381 7.27 -9.22 13.41
N GLY A 382 8.56 -9.01 13.16
CA GLY A 382 9.56 -8.74 14.19
C GLY A 382 9.23 -7.50 15.02
N MET A 383 8.76 -6.44 14.38
CA MET A 383 8.29 -5.22 15.05
C MET A 383 7.00 -5.46 15.85
N VAL A 384 6.03 -6.21 15.32
CA VAL A 384 4.82 -6.60 16.07
C VAL A 384 5.20 -7.43 17.31
N LYS A 385 6.12 -8.37 17.18
CA LYS A 385 6.62 -9.16 18.32
C LYS A 385 7.24 -8.25 19.38
N ALA A 386 8.05 -7.27 19.00
CA ALA A 386 8.63 -6.31 19.94
C ALA A 386 7.55 -5.51 20.71
N VAL A 387 6.39 -5.24 20.10
CA VAL A 387 5.26 -4.63 20.80
C VAL A 387 4.68 -5.57 21.86
N PHE A 388 4.51 -6.86 21.55
CA PHE A 388 4.07 -7.86 22.52
C PHE A 388 5.10 -8.10 23.63
N ASP A 389 6.39 -8.08 23.31
CA ASP A 389 7.49 -8.20 24.28
C ASP A 389 7.53 -6.98 25.21
N ASN A 390 7.28 -5.77 24.67
CA ASN A 390 7.15 -4.56 25.48
C ASN A 390 6.00 -4.65 26.49
N LEU A 391 4.87 -5.28 26.13
CA LEU A 391 3.79 -5.53 27.08
C LEU A 391 4.22 -6.44 28.24
N ASP A 392 5.21 -7.32 28.06
CA ASP A 392 5.74 -8.15 29.15
C ASP A 392 6.73 -7.42 30.06
N ALA A 393 7.28 -6.29 29.62
CA ALA A 393 8.17 -5.47 30.44
C ALA A 393 7.45 -4.89 31.67
N ASN A 394 8.23 -4.56 32.70
CA ASN A 394 7.71 -4.05 33.96
C ASN A 394 8.51 -2.81 34.43
N PRO A 395 7.95 -1.59 34.29
CA PRO A 395 6.71 -1.26 33.58
C PRO A 395 6.88 -1.36 32.04
N PRO A 396 5.80 -1.63 31.28
CA PRO A 396 5.84 -1.55 29.83
C PRO A 396 6.10 -0.10 29.38
N LYS A 397 6.92 0.10 28.34
CA LYS A 397 7.17 1.45 27.81
C LYS A 397 5.89 1.98 27.15
N ASN A 398 5.42 3.13 27.60
CA ASN A 398 4.32 3.86 26.97
C ASN A 398 4.85 4.95 26.00
N HIS A 399 3.99 5.44 25.11
CA HIS A 399 4.30 6.45 24.08
C HIS A 399 5.51 6.11 23.20
N PHE A 400 5.68 4.82 22.91
CA PHE A 400 6.84 4.32 22.19
C PHE A 400 6.76 4.58 20.68
N THR A 401 7.88 4.34 19.99
CA THR A 401 7.94 4.22 18.54
C THR A 401 8.47 2.84 18.15
N ILE A 402 8.10 2.34 16.98
CA ILE A 402 8.64 1.08 16.44
C ILE A 402 8.99 1.25 14.95
N GLY A 403 10.12 0.67 14.53
CA GLY A 403 10.65 0.78 13.16
C GLY A 403 11.63 1.93 12.93
N ILE A 404 12.11 2.59 13.99
CA ILE A 404 13.16 3.63 13.95
C ILE A 404 14.11 3.49 15.14
N TYR A 405 15.28 4.12 15.06
CA TYR A 405 16.22 4.26 16.18
C TYR A 405 16.13 5.68 16.75
N ASP A 406 15.39 5.83 17.85
CA ASP A 406 15.30 7.11 18.56
C ASP A 406 16.32 7.17 19.69
N ASP A 407 17.48 7.73 19.38
CA ASP A 407 18.59 7.97 20.30
C ASP A 407 18.53 9.36 20.97
N VAL A 408 17.46 10.13 20.72
CA VAL A 408 17.28 11.49 21.27
C VAL A 408 16.27 11.47 22.42
N THR A 409 15.08 10.93 22.18
CA THR A 409 14.01 10.84 23.19
C THR A 409 13.78 9.42 23.72
N HIS A 410 14.53 8.44 23.20
CA HIS A 410 14.52 7.05 23.64
C HIS A 410 13.13 6.38 23.62
N THR A 411 12.25 6.81 22.72
CA THR A 411 10.90 6.22 22.60
C THR A 411 10.92 4.91 21.83
N SER A 412 11.94 4.64 21.01
CA SER A 412 11.96 3.44 20.17
C SER A 412 12.05 2.15 20.98
N LEU A 413 11.33 1.12 20.52
CA LEU A 413 11.52 -0.27 20.93
C LEU A 413 12.59 -0.92 20.04
N GLN A 414 13.36 -1.85 20.61
CA GLN A 414 14.27 -2.71 19.87
C GLN A 414 13.49 -3.92 19.33
N TRP A 415 13.85 -4.42 18.15
CA TRP A 415 13.22 -5.59 17.56
C TRP A 415 14.24 -6.50 16.87
N SER A 416 13.87 -7.77 16.70
CA SER A 416 14.61 -8.73 15.87
C SER A 416 13.79 -9.07 14.62
N GLU A 417 14.48 -9.27 13.50
CA GLU A 417 13.86 -9.72 12.24
C GLU A 417 13.80 -11.24 12.10
N ASP A 418 14.18 -12.01 13.14
CA ASP A 418 14.20 -13.48 13.08
C ASP A 418 12.81 -14.05 12.80
N LEU A 419 11.80 -13.57 13.52
CA LEU A 419 10.41 -13.98 13.31
C LEU A 419 9.92 -13.61 11.90
N THR A 420 10.28 -12.40 11.43
CA THR A 420 9.95 -11.95 10.08
C THR A 420 10.53 -12.89 9.02
N LYS A 421 11.82 -13.24 9.12
CA LYS A 421 12.50 -14.15 8.20
C LYS A 421 11.94 -15.57 8.25
N GLU A 422 11.44 -16.00 9.41
CA GLU A 422 10.80 -17.30 9.55
C GLU A 422 9.44 -17.35 8.86
N ILE A 423 8.57 -16.38 9.15
CA ILE A 423 7.24 -16.27 8.53
C ILE A 423 7.37 -16.11 7.01
N ALA A 424 8.36 -15.33 6.55
CA ALA A 424 8.69 -15.16 5.15
C ALA A 424 8.85 -16.49 4.39
N LYS A 425 9.34 -17.57 5.03
CA LYS A 425 9.57 -18.88 4.40
C LYS A 425 8.27 -19.59 3.98
N ARG A 426 7.11 -19.17 4.47
CA ARG A 426 5.80 -19.70 4.09
C ARG A 426 5.43 -19.39 2.63
N TYR A 427 6.09 -18.41 2.03
CA TYR A 427 5.77 -17.87 0.71
C TYR A 427 6.96 -18.05 -0.22
N TYR A 428 6.65 -18.32 -1.49
CA TYR A 428 7.64 -18.11 -2.55
C TYR A 428 7.79 -16.60 -2.77
N GLN A 429 9.01 -16.08 -2.66
CA GLN A 429 9.31 -14.66 -2.78
C GLN A 429 10.27 -14.40 -3.95
N ALA A 430 9.88 -13.48 -4.83
CA ALA A 430 10.73 -13.02 -5.93
C ALA A 430 10.99 -11.52 -5.83
N MET A 431 12.25 -11.12 -6.02
CA MET A 431 12.70 -9.73 -5.99
C MET A 431 13.35 -9.35 -7.32
N PHE A 432 12.98 -8.20 -7.87
CA PHE A 432 13.50 -7.72 -9.15
C PHE A 432 14.05 -6.31 -9.01
N TRP A 433 15.34 -6.16 -9.25
CA TRP A 433 16.05 -4.89 -9.23
C TRP A 433 16.16 -4.35 -10.65
N GLY A 434 15.44 -3.26 -10.92
CA GLY A 434 15.36 -2.63 -12.24
C GLY A 434 15.74 -1.15 -12.21
N LEU A 435 15.92 -0.56 -13.39
CA LEU A 435 16.12 0.86 -13.59
C LEU A 435 14.81 1.53 -14.02
N GLY A 436 14.54 2.73 -13.53
CA GLY A 436 13.39 3.52 -13.94
C GLY A 436 13.35 3.66 -15.47
N SER A 437 12.23 3.27 -16.06
CA SER A 437 11.96 3.23 -17.50
C SER A 437 12.51 2.02 -18.28
N ASP A 438 13.11 1.00 -17.64
CA ASP A 438 13.55 -0.24 -18.32
C ASP A 438 12.39 -1.23 -18.61
N GLY A 439 11.23 -1.03 -17.98
CA GLY A 439 10.03 -1.87 -18.14
C GLY A 439 9.90 -3.00 -17.11
N THR A 440 10.81 -3.12 -16.14
CA THR A 440 10.83 -4.15 -15.09
C THR A 440 9.55 -4.17 -14.26
N VAL A 441 9.09 -3.01 -13.79
CA VAL A 441 7.86 -2.91 -13.00
C VAL A 441 6.65 -3.37 -13.82
N SER A 442 6.52 -2.92 -15.07
CA SER A 442 5.41 -3.29 -15.95
C SER A 442 5.42 -4.79 -16.26
N ALA A 443 6.58 -5.38 -16.51
CA ALA A 443 6.73 -6.82 -16.68
C ALA A 443 6.29 -7.57 -15.42
N ASN A 444 6.70 -7.12 -14.23
CA ASN A 444 6.30 -7.77 -12.98
C ASN A 444 4.80 -7.64 -12.67
N LYS A 445 4.17 -6.49 -12.97
CA LYS A 445 2.70 -6.38 -12.94
C LYS A 445 2.04 -7.41 -13.84
N ASN A 446 2.62 -7.65 -15.02
CA ASN A 446 2.14 -8.67 -15.95
C ASN A 446 2.39 -10.10 -15.44
N THR A 447 3.57 -10.37 -14.86
CA THR A 447 3.93 -11.65 -14.24
C THR A 447 2.90 -12.06 -13.17
N ILE A 448 2.49 -11.12 -12.32
CA ILE A 448 1.45 -11.38 -11.31
C ILE A 448 0.14 -11.78 -11.97
N LYS A 449 -0.29 -11.08 -13.03
CA LYS A 449 -1.52 -11.38 -13.77
C LYS A 449 -1.44 -12.78 -14.40
N ILE A 450 -0.35 -13.08 -15.09
CA ILE A 450 -0.10 -14.37 -15.73
C ILE A 450 -0.19 -15.50 -14.71
N ILE A 451 0.51 -15.41 -13.58
CA ILE A 451 0.49 -16.46 -12.56
C ILE A 451 -0.89 -16.57 -11.90
N SER A 452 -1.58 -15.44 -11.72
CA SER A 452 -2.95 -15.40 -11.18
C SER A 452 -3.97 -16.05 -12.10
N GLU A 453 -3.78 -15.98 -13.42
CA GLU A 453 -4.61 -16.64 -14.45
C GLU A 453 -4.23 -18.11 -14.64
N ALA A 454 -2.93 -18.44 -14.56
CA ALA A 454 -2.46 -19.80 -14.79
C ALA A 454 -2.66 -20.74 -13.59
N THR A 455 -2.89 -20.19 -12.39
CA THR A 455 -2.92 -20.96 -11.13
C THR A 455 -3.99 -20.47 -10.17
N ASP A 456 -4.37 -21.31 -9.23
CA ASP A 456 -5.23 -20.94 -8.09
C ASP A 456 -4.49 -20.23 -6.95
N LYS A 457 -3.16 -20.06 -7.08
CA LYS A 457 -2.34 -19.41 -6.05
C LYS A 457 -2.80 -17.98 -5.79
N TYR A 458 -2.70 -17.58 -4.53
CA TYR A 458 -2.67 -16.17 -4.16
C TYR A 458 -1.38 -15.55 -4.69
N ALA A 459 -1.52 -14.34 -5.21
CA ALA A 459 -0.41 -13.58 -5.77
C ALA A 459 -0.45 -12.17 -5.18
N GLN A 460 0.72 -11.67 -4.81
CA GLN A 460 0.91 -10.33 -4.27
C GLN A 460 2.08 -9.66 -4.99
N GLY A 461 1.97 -8.35 -5.24
CA GLY A 461 3.07 -7.54 -5.75
C GLY A 461 3.10 -6.16 -5.15
N TYR A 462 4.27 -5.74 -4.70
CA TYR A 462 4.54 -4.39 -4.22
C TYR A 462 5.77 -3.82 -4.93
N PHE A 463 5.74 -2.54 -5.28
CA PHE A 463 6.76 -1.91 -6.10
C PHE A 463 7.33 -0.70 -5.37
N VAL A 464 8.61 -0.76 -5.04
CA VAL A 464 9.35 0.35 -4.44
C VAL A 464 9.92 1.20 -5.57
N TYR A 465 9.43 2.43 -5.65
CA TYR A 465 9.93 3.45 -6.55
C TYR A 465 10.87 4.40 -5.82
N ASP A 466 11.68 5.11 -6.59
CA ASP A 466 12.41 6.28 -6.11
C ASP A 466 11.59 7.55 -6.42
N SER A 467 11.78 8.60 -5.63
CA SER A 467 11.30 9.97 -5.90
C SER A 467 11.82 10.53 -7.24
N LYS A 468 12.97 10.03 -7.71
CA LYS A 468 13.58 10.44 -8.99
C LYS A 468 12.77 9.86 -10.18
N LYS A 469 12.20 10.75 -11.01
CA LYS A 469 11.30 10.40 -12.15
C LYS A 469 11.91 9.48 -13.22
N SER A 470 13.24 9.46 -13.40
CA SER A 470 13.92 8.63 -14.41
C SER A 470 15.31 8.15 -13.96
N GLY A 471 15.73 6.99 -14.49
CA GLY A 471 17.06 6.42 -14.26
C GLY A 471 17.34 6.04 -12.81
N ALA A 472 16.31 5.91 -11.98
CA ALA A 472 16.41 5.60 -10.57
C ALA A 472 16.10 4.13 -10.31
N ARG A 473 16.61 3.55 -9.23
CA ARG A 473 16.41 2.12 -8.96
C ARG A 473 14.96 1.85 -8.57
N THR A 474 14.37 0.82 -9.17
CA THR A 474 13.09 0.24 -8.76
C THR A 474 13.32 -1.15 -8.20
N THR A 475 12.56 -1.53 -7.18
CA THR A 475 12.58 -2.90 -6.64
C THR A 475 11.16 -3.44 -6.61
N SER A 476 10.91 -4.53 -7.33
CA SER A 476 9.63 -5.25 -7.27
C SER A 476 9.73 -6.38 -6.25
N HIS A 477 8.72 -6.50 -5.40
CA HIS A 477 8.58 -7.54 -4.38
C HIS A 477 7.33 -8.36 -4.70
N LEU A 478 7.51 -9.60 -5.12
CA LEU A 478 6.42 -10.50 -5.47
C LEU A 478 6.35 -11.65 -4.48
N ARG A 479 5.12 -12.05 -4.13
CA ARG A 479 4.85 -13.27 -3.34
C ARG A 479 3.80 -14.13 -4.01
N PHE A 480 3.99 -15.44 -3.92
CA PHE A 480 3.02 -16.43 -4.41
C PHE A 480 2.84 -17.54 -3.36
N SER A 481 1.60 -17.97 -3.18
CA SER A 481 1.27 -18.97 -2.15
C SER A 481 -0.04 -19.69 -2.42
N ASP A 482 -0.17 -20.91 -1.92
CA ASP A 482 -1.46 -21.63 -1.88
C ASP A 482 -2.36 -21.14 -0.73
N GLN A 483 -1.81 -20.36 0.22
CA GLN A 483 -2.54 -19.73 1.33
C GLN A 483 -2.68 -18.22 1.10
N PRO A 484 -3.69 -17.57 1.72
CA PRO A 484 -3.81 -16.12 1.68
C PRO A 484 -2.52 -15.41 2.13
N ILE A 485 -2.12 -14.38 1.39
CA ILE A 485 -0.90 -13.61 1.67
C ILE A 485 -1.30 -12.36 2.46
N ARG A 486 -0.88 -12.29 3.73
CA ARG A 486 -1.16 -11.15 4.63
C ARG A 486 0.05 -10.21 4.80
N SER A 487 1.18 -10.54 4.18
CA SER A 487 2.46 -9.88 4.41
C SER A 487 2.50 -8.46 3.80
N THR A 488 1.93 -7.48 4.49
CA THR A 488 1.90 -6.07 4.10
C THR A 488 3.20 -5.33 4.43
N TYR A 489 4.34 -5.99 4.19
CA TYR A 489 5.72 -5.53 4.35
C TYR A 489 6.59 -6.00 3.16
N LEU A 490 7.82 -5.53 3.03
CA LEU A 490 8.76 -5.93 1.94
C LEU A 490 9.20 -7.40 2.06
N CYS A 491 9.66 -7.99 0.96
CA CYS A 491 10.22 -9.35 1.00
C CYS A 491 11.44 -9.44 1.93
N GLN A 492 11.55 -10.53 2.68
CA GLN A 492 12.54 -10.71 3.76
C GLN A 492 13.27 -12.04 3.56
N GLY A 493 13.97 -12.14 2.43
CA GLY A 493 14.53 -13.40 1.92
C GLY A 493 13.79 -13.87 0.67
N ALA A 494 14.43 -13.73 -0.49
CA ALA A 494 13.94 -14.11 -1.80
C ALA A 494 14.41 -15.51 -2.20
N ASP A 495 13.49 -16.32 -2.71
CA ASP A 495 13.79 -17.58 -3.40
C ASP A 495 14.32 -17.33 -4.81
N PHE A 496 13.95 -16.18 -5.38
CA PHE A 496 14.41 -15.71 -6.68
C PHE A 496 14.77 -14.23 -6.63
N LEU A 497 15.98 -13.87 -7.04
CA LEU A 497 16.42 -12.48 -7.17
C LEU A 497 16.89 -12.23 -8.60
N ALA A 498 16.38 -11.18 -9.23
CA ALA A 498 16.85 -10.71 -10.52
C ALA A 498 17.48 -9.32 -10.43
N CYS A 499 18.62 -9.15 -11.10
CA CYS A 499 19.27 -7.86 -11.30
C CYS A 499 19.27 -7.52 -12.79
N HIS A 500 18.47 -6.54 -13.17
CA HIS A 500 18.28 -6.16 -14.57
C HIS A 500 19.29 -5.10 -15.04
N ASN A 501 20.17 -4.62 -14.15
CA ASN A 501 21.19 -3.63 -14.48
C ASN A 501 22.54 -4.00 -13.84
N TRP A 502 23.52 -4.32 -14.67
CA TRP A 502 24.89 -4.68 -14.24
C TRP A 502 25.51 -3.71 -13.23
N SER A 503 25.30 -2.40 -13.40
CA SER A 503 25.93 -1.37 -12.55
C SER A 503 25.48 -1.42 -11.08
N PHE A 504 24.36 -2.10 -10.78
CA PHE A 504 23.84 -2.21 -9.42
C PHE A 504 24.71 -3.10 -8.53
N LEU A 505 25.43 -4.06 -9.10
CA LEU A 505 26.34 -4.94 -8.36
C LEU A 505 27.48 -4.19 -7.66
N PHE A 506 27.79 -2.99 -8.14
CA PHE A 506 28.86 -2.13 -7.61
C PHE A 506 28.32 -1.07 -6.65
N LYS A 507 27.00 -1.01 -6.44
CA LYS A 507 26.32 0.07 -5.71
C LYS A 507 25.50 -0.43 -4.53
N TYR A 508 24.88 -1.60 -4.67
CA TYR A 508 23.91 -2.12 -3.71
C TYR A 508 24.27 -3.53 -3.28
N ASP A 509 24.20 -3.76 -1.97
CA ASP A 509 24.25 -5.10 -1.38
C ASP A 509 22.89 -5.80 -1.53
N MET A 510 22.55 -6.20 -2.76
CA MET A 510 21.23 -6.79 -3.07
C MET A 510 21.13 -8.27 -2.71
N LEU A 511 22.23 -9.02 -2.79
CA LEU A 511 22.22 -10.47 -2.57
C LEU A 511 22.13 -10.81 -1.08
N LYS A 512 22.26 -9.85 -0.16
CA LYS A 512 21.92 -10.03 1.26
C LYS A 512 20.50 -10.61 1.42
N ASP A 513 19.58 -10.23 0.53
CA ASP A 513 18.18 -10.65 0.55
C ASP A 513 17.94 -12.00 -0.16
N LEU A 514 18.94 -12.61 -0.80
CA LEU A 514 18.79 -13.93 -1.41
C LEU A 514 18.87 -15.04 -0.34
N ARG A 515 18.00 -16.04 -0.41
CA ARG A 515 18.04 -17.23 0.47
C ARG A 515 19.16 -18.19 0.06
N GLU A 516 19.60 -19.02 1.01
CA GLU A 516 20.46 -20.17 0.69
C GLU A 516 19.72 -21.10 -0.31
N GLY A 517 20.42 -21.52 -1.36
CA GLY A 517 19.88 -22.31 -2.48
C GLY A 517 18.99 -21.52 -3.45
N GLY A 518 18.81 -20.22 -3.24
CA GLY A 518 17.99 -19.35 -4.08
C GLY A 518 18.57 -19.14 -5.48
N THR A 519 17.73 -18.73 -6.42
CA THR A 519 18.12 -18.45 -7.81
C THR A 519 18.47 -16.97 -7.98
N PHE A 520 19.63 -16.69 -8.57
CA PHE A 520 20.05 -15.35 -8.95
C PHE A 520 20.11 -15.22 -10.48
N LEU A 521 19.31 -14.34 -11.06
CA LEU A 521 19.31 -14.02 -12.49
C LEU A 521 19.91 -12.64 -12.73
N LEU A 522 20.95 -12.55 -13.56
CA LEU A 522 21.64 -11.29 -13.84
C LEU A 522 21.59 -10.95 -15.33
N ASN A 523 21.14 -9.74 -15.65
CA ASN A 523 21.37 -9.13 -16.94
C ASN A 523 22.81 -8.62 -17.01
N ALA A 524 23.67 -9.30 -17.77
CA ALA A 524 25.10 -9.03 -17.86
C ALA A 524 25.55 -8.93 -19.33
N PRO A 525 26.46 -7.99 -19.66
CA PRO A 525 27.02 -7.85 -21.01
C PRO A 525 28.17 -8.84 -21.28
N PHE A 526 28.24 -9.95 -20.54
CA PHE A 526 29.35 -10.91 -20.56
C PHE A 526 28.80 -12.34 -20.66
N PRO A 527 29.48 -13.23 -21.39
CA PRO A 527 29.07 -14.62 -21.52
C PRO A 527 29.29 -15.38 -20.19
N PRO A 528 28.62 -16.55 -20.00
CA PRO A 528 28.63 -17.28 -18.73
C PRO A 528 30.01 -17.78 -18.27
N ASP A 529 30.95 -17.94 -19.18
CA ASP A 529 32.34 -18.34 -18.92
C ASP A 529 33.25 -17.19 -18.50
N GLU A 530 32.88 -15.93 -18.77
CA GLU A 530 33.68 -14.75 -18.41
C GLU A 530 33.07 -13.90 -17.28
N VAL A 531 31.75 -13.96 -17.11
CA VAL A 531 31.02 -13.06 -16.20
C VAL A 531 31.51 -13.13 -14.75
N TRP A 532 31.94 -14.31 -14.30
CA TRP A 532 32.39 -14.53 -12.93
C TRP A 532 33.56 -13.61 -12.55
N ASP A 533 34.56 -13.47 -13.43
CA ASP A 533 35.77 -12.67 -13.19
C ASP A 533 35.52 -11.16 -13.22
N LYS A 534 34.32 -10.74 -13.65
CA LYS A 534 33.91 -9.33 -13.68
C LYS A 534 33.11 -8.90 -12.45
N LEU A 535 32.68 -9.84 -11.62
CA LEU A 535 31.87 -9.56 -10.43
C LEU A 535 32.72 -8.95 -9.30
N PRO A 536 32.16 -8.07 -8.45
CA PRO A 536 32.81 -7.68 -7.21
C PRO A 536 33.03 -8.87 -6.25
N ARG A 537 34.11 -8.84 -5.47
CA ARG A 537 34.46 -9.88 -4.48
C ARG A 537 33.29 -10.21 -3.56
N LYS A 538 32.68 -9.19 -2.96
CA LYS A 538 31.50 -9.34 -2.07
C LYS A 538 30.31 -10.07 -2.73
N VAL A 539 30.10 -9.85 -4.02
CA VAL A 539 29.03 -10.53 -4.78
C VAL A 539 29.37 -12.00 -4.97
N GLN A 540 30.62 -12.32 -5.33
CA GLN A 540 31.08 -13.72 -5.45
C GLN A 540 30.94 -14.46 -4.11
N GLU A 541 31.37 -13.84 -3.00
CA GLU A 541 31.26 -14.39 -1.65
C GLU A 541 29.81 -14.75 -1.32
N GLN A 542 28.86 -13.83 -1.54
CA GLN A 542 27.46 -14.08 -1.26
C GLN A 542 26.84 -15.16 -2.15
N ILE A 543 27.24 -15.26 -3.42
CA ILE A 543 26.80 -16.34 -4.33
C ILE A 543 27.27 -17.71 -3.79
N ILE A 544 28.53 -17.81 -3.37
CA ILE A 544 29.13 -19.05 -2.84
C ILE A 544 28.52 -19.43 -1.50
N GLU A 545 28.51 -18.52 -0.53
CA GLU A 545 27.98 -18.74 0.83
C GLU A 545 26.53 -19.22 0.80
N LYS A 546 25.72 -18.61 -0.08
CA LYS A 546 24.31 -18.94 -0.25
C LYS A 546 24.10 -20.11 -1.21
N LYS A 547 25.14 -20.70 -1.80
CA LYS A 547 25.03 -21.78 -2.81
C LYS A 547 24.01 -21.43 -3.89
N ALA A 548 24.06 -20.19 -4.37
CA ALA A 548 23.03 -19.64 -5.25
C ALA A 548 23.07 -20.30 -6.64
N LYS A 549 21.89 -20.56 -7.21
CA LYS A 549 21.80 -20.98 -8.62
C LYS A 549 21.95 -19.75 -9.49
N PHE A 550 23.12 -19.57 -10.09
CA PHE A 550 23.47 -18.33 -10.79
C PHE A 550 23.24 -18.46 -12.29
N TYR A 551 22.41 -17.56 -12.83
CA TYR A 551 22.08 -17.47 -14.25
C TYR A 551 22.37 -16.09 -14.81
N VAL A 552 22.80 -16.05 -16.07
CA VAL A 552 23.07 -14.81 -16.80
C VAL A 552 22.40 -14.80 -18.16
N ILE A 553 22.10 -13.59 -18.64
CA ILE A 553 21.59 -13.31 -19.98
C ILE A 553 22.01 -11.90 -20.40
N ASP A 554 22.39 -11.70 -21.66
CA ASP A 554 22.63 -10.35 -22.21
C ASP A 554 21.35 -9.82 -22.87
N ALA A 555 20.40 -9.40 -22.04
CA ALA A 555 19.12 -8.91 -22.54
C ALA A 555 19.26 -7.58 -23.31
N VAL A 556 20.35 -6.83 -23.11
CA VAL A 556 20.61 -5.57 -23.82
C VAL A 556 21.02 -5.86 -25.27
N ASP A 557 21.94 -6.80 -25.48
CA ASP A 557 22.35 -7.21 -26.82
C ASP A 557 21.20 -7.87 -27.59
N ILE A 558 20.42 -8.75 -26.93
CA ILE A 558 19.19 -9.33 -27.51
C ILE A 558 18.24 -8.22 -27.96
N ALA A 559 17.95 -7.24 -27.10
CA ALA A 559 17.05 -6.14 -27.43
C ALA A 559 17.56 -5.29 -28.60
N LYS A 560 18.89 -5.07 -28.70
CA LYS A 560 19.52 -4.38 -29.83
C LYS A 560 19.36 -5.16 -31.13
N LYS A 561 19.69 -6.46 -31.14
CA LYS A 561 19.56 -7.35 -32.31
C LYS A 561 18.12 -7.44 -32.83
N LEU A 562 17.14 -7.43 -31.93
CA LEU A 562 15.71 -7.50 -32.27
C LEU A 562 15.08 -6.12 -32.59
N GLY A 563 15.83 -5.03 -32.45
CA GLY A 563 15.32 -3.68 -32.70
C GLY A 563 14.28 -3.19 -31.68
N LEU A 564 14.38 -3.64 -30.42
CA LEU A 564 13.51 -3.26 -29.31
C LEU A 564 14.03 -2.03 -28.52
N GLY A 565 15.18 -1.47 -28.93
CA GLY A 565 15.82 -0.35 -28.25
C GLY A 565 16.29 -0.73 -26.84
N PRO A 566 16.07 0.11 -25.81
CA PRO A 566 16.53 -0.18 -24.45
C PRO A 566 15.60 -1.14 -23.66
N ARG A 567 14.66 -1.80 -24.32
CA ARG A 567 13.60 -2.60 -23.67
C ARG A 567 14.03 -4.05 -23.48
N ILE A 568 14.41 -4.38 -22.24
CA ILE A 568 14.81 -5.74 -21.83
C ILE A 568 13.69 -6.53 -21.15
N ASN A 569 12.55 -5.89 -20.91
CA ASN A 569 11.48 -6.35 -20.04
C ASN A 569 10.88 -7.71 -20.47
N THR A 570 10.57 -7.90 -21.76
CA THR A 570 10.00 -9.16 -22.28
C THR A 570 11.00 -10.32 -22.17
N THR A 571 12.27 -10.07 -22.52
CA THR A 571 13.36 -11.06 -22.44
C THR A 571 13.62 -11.49 -21.00
N MET A 572 13.76 -10.53 -20.07
CA MET A 572 13.97 -10.83 -18.66
C MET A 572 12.77 -11.54 -18.02
N GLN A 573 11.54 -11.21 -18.44
CA GLN A 573 10.34 -11.90 -17.97
C GLN A 573 10.31 -13.36 -18.43
N ALA A 574 10.68 -13.64 -19.68
CA ALA A 574 10.74 -15.00 -20.21
C ALA A 574 11.83 -15.83 -19.49
N ALA A 575 13.00 -15.22 -19.28
CA ALA A 575 14.08 -15.82 -18.49
C ALA A 575 13.61 -16.16 -17.07
N PHE A 576 12.90 -15.25 -16.39
CA PHE A 576 12.30 -15.52 -15.08
C PHE A 576 11.42 -16.77 -15.08
N PHE A 577 10.48 -16.90 -16.01
CA PHE A 577 9.61 -18.10 -16.06
C PHE A 577 10.40 -19.38 -16.34
N LYS A 578 11.45 -19.30 -17.17
CA LYS A 578 12.33 -20.43 -17.48
C LYS A 578 13.12 -20.92 -16.27
N VAL A 579 13.70 -20.02 -15.47
CA VAL A 579 14.60 -20.42 -14.38
C VAL A 579 13.92 -20.54 -13.02
N SER A 580 12.76 -19.90 -12.82
CA SER A 580 12.01 -19.98 -11.56
C SER A 580 11.21 -21.28 -11.42
N ASN A 581 10.76 -21.86 -12.55
CA ASN A 581 9.84 -23.02 -12.58
C ASN A 581 8.58 -22.83 -11.73
N ILE A 582 8.10 -21.58 -11.57
CA ILE A 582 6.93 -21.28 -10.73
C ILE A 582 5.61 -21.79 -11.33
N ILE A 583 5.54 -21.87 -12.66
CA ILE A 583 4.45 -22.46 -13.44
C ILE A 583 5.06 -23.24 -14.62
N PRO A 584 4.31 -24.18 -15.25
CA PRO A 584 4.77 -24.85 -16.46
C PRO A 584 5.16 -23.86 -17.55
N LEU A 585 6.33 -24.05 -18.15
CA LEU A 585 6.92 -23.10 -19.10
C LEU A 585 6.04 -22.89 -20.32
N GLU A 586 5.45 -23.95 -20.85
CA GLU A 586 4.56 -23.90 -22.02
C GLU A 586 3.36 -22.99 -21.74
N LYS A 587 2.80 -23.09 -20.52
CA LYS A 587 1.67 -22.25 -20.10
C LYS A 587 2.08 -20.80 -19.89
N ALA A 588 3.28 -20.56 -19.35
CA ALA A 588 3.84 -19.22 -19.22
C ALA A 588 3.98 -18.55 -20.60
N VAL A 589 4.55 -19.26 -21.58
CA VAL A 589 4.76 -18.75 -22.94
C VAL A 589 3.42 -18.43 -23.63
N GLU A 590 2.42 -19.29 -23.50
CA GLU A 590 1.07 -19.05 -24.03
C GLU A 590 0.48 -17.75 -23.50
N LEU A 591 0.47 -17.57 -22.17
CA LEU A 591 -0.11 -16.39 -21.52
C LEU A 591 0.72 -15.12 -21.77
N MET A 592 2.05 -15.22 -21.87
CA MET A 592 2.90 -14.11 -22.29
C MET A 592 2.56 -13.65 -23.70
N LYS A 593 2.45 -14.58 -24.67
CA LYS A 593 2.09 -14.25 -26.06
C LYS A 593 0.70 -13.62 -26.15
N LYS A 594 -0.29 -14.12 -25.40
CA LYS A 594 -1.62 -13.51 -25.26
C LYS A 594 -1.54 -12.06 -24.74
N SER A 595 -0.81 -11.84 -23.66
CA SER A 595 -0.63 -10.51 -23.05
C SER A 595 0.06 -9.51 -23.99
N ILE A 596 1.04 -9.96 -24.78
CA ILE A 596 1.73 -9.14 -25.79
C ILE A 596 0.73 -8.64 -26.85
N VAL A 597 -0.19 -9.49 -27.32
CA VAL A 597 -1.22 -9.10 -28.30
C VAL A 597 -2.19 -8.09 -27.68
N GLU A 598 -2.65 -8.32 -26.45
CA GLU A 598 -3.54 -7.39 -25.75
C GLU A 598 -2.91 -6.01 -25.55
N ALA A 599 -1.62 -5.96 -25.19
CA ALA A 599 -0.90 -4.73 -24.91
C ALA A 599 -0.42 -3.99 -26.17
N TYR A 600 0.02 -4.72 -27.19
CA TYR A 600 0.74 -4.15 -28.34
C TYR A 600 0.09 -4.42 -29.69
N GLY A 601 -1.00 -5.18 -29.78
CA GLY A 601 -1.67 -5.48 -31.05
C GLY A 601 -2.13 -4.22 -31.80
N ARG A 602 -2.51 -3.16 -31.07
CA ARG A 602 -2.85 -1.85 -31.67
C ARG A 602 -1.65 -1.08 -32.24
N LYS A 603 -0.41 -1.50 -31.93
CA LYS A 603 0.84 -0.88 -32.42
C LYS A 603 1.37 -1.55 -33.70
N GLY A 604 0.73 -2.62 -34.18
CA GLY A 604 1.08 -3.31 -35.42
C GLY A 604 1.79 -4.64 -35.20
N GLU A 605 1.71 -5.52 -36.21
CA GLU A 605 2.19 -6.91 -36.16
C GLU A 605 3.71 -7.01 -35.97
N ASP A 606 4.50 -6.11 -36.56
CA ASP A 606 5.97 -6.08 -36.40
C ASP A 606 6.38 -5.96 -34.92
N VAL A 607 5.68 -5.12 -34.14
CA VAL A 607 5.95 -4.97 -32.71
C VAL A 607 5.61 -6.24 -31.95
N VAL A 608 4.54 -6.93 -32.32
CA VAL A 608 4.13 -8.21 -31.72
C VAL A 608 5.18 -9.29 -31.99
N GLN A 609 5.60 -9.45 -33.25
CA GLN A 609 6.59 -10.45 -33.66
C GLN A 609 7.96 -10.21 -33.02
N LYS A 610 8.42 -8.96 -32.92
CA LYS A 610 9.65 -8.62 -32.18
C LYS A 610 9.58 -9.02 -30.72
N ASN A 611 8.43 -8.84 -30.06
CA ASN A 611 8.25 -9.28 -28.68
C ASN A 611 8.15 -10.81 -28.57
N TYR A 612 7.59 -11.51 -29.55
CA TYR A 612 7.61 -12.99 -29.58
C TYR A 612 9.04 -13.53 -29.70
N ALA A 613 9.85 -12.95 -30.60
CA ALA A 613 11.25 -13.29 -30.71
C ALA A 613 12.02 -13.02 -29.41
N ALA A 614 11.68 -11.95 -28.68
CA ALA A 614 12.27 -11.66 -27.37
C ALA A 614 11.90 -12.69 -26.30
N VAL A 615 10.68 -13.25 -26.34
CA VAL A 615 10.29 -14.37 -25.46
C VAL A 615 11.14 -15.61 -25.76
N GLU A 616 11.29 -15.95 -27.03
CA GLU A 616 12.06 -17.12 -27.45
C GLU A 616 13.55 -16.98 -27.11
N ALA A 617 14.14 -15.81 -27.36
CA ALA A 617 15.51 -15.49 -26.96
C ALA A 617 15.69 -15.57 -25.43
N GLY A 618 14.76 -15.01 -24.65
CA GLY A 618 14.83 -15.05 -23.18
C GLY A 618 14.79 -16.46 -22.59
N ILE A 619 14.22 -17.43 -23.30
CA ILE A 619 14.17 -18.85 -22.89
C ILE A 619 15.44 -19.60 -23.29
N ASN A 620 16.00 -19.28 -24.46
CA ASN A 620 17.10 -20.04 -25.08
C ASN A 620 18.49 -19.49 -24.74
N GLU A 621 18.60 -18.19 -24.44
CA GLU A 621 19.88 -17.50 -24.20
C GLU A 621 20.14 -17.21 -22.70
N VAL A 622 19.32 -17.76 -21.81
CA VAL A 622 19.61 -17.76 -20.37
C VAL A 622 20.49 -18.95 -20.02
N HIS A 623 21.67 -18.68 -19.46
CA HIS A 623 22.69 -19.69 -19.19
C HIS A 623 23.02 -19.77 -17.71
N GLU A 624 23.17 -21.00 -17.20
CA GLU A 624 23.68 -21.24 -15.85
C GLU A 624 25.20 -21.02 -15.83
N VAL A 625 25.68 -20.25 -14.84
CA VAL A 625 27.10 -19.99 -14.63
C VAL A 625 27.66 -21.03 -13.67
N LYS A 626 28.72 -21.74 -14.07
CA LYS A 626 29.51 -22.59 -13.17
C LYS A 626 30.61 -21.73 -12.56
N TYR A 627 30.68 -21.70 -11.23
CA TYR A 627 31.61 -20.87 -10.47
C TYR A 627 32.42 -21.70 -9.47
N PRO A 628 33.65 -21.28 -9.11
CA PRO A 628 34.50 -21.94 -8.11
C PRO A 628 33.93 -21.83 -6.70
N ASP A 629 34.46 -22.66 -5.79
CA ASP A 629 34.06 -22.71 -4.37
C ASP A 629 34.69 -21.60 -3.49
N HIS A 630 35.44 -20.68 -4.09
CA HIS A 630 36.08 -19.55 -3.43
C HIS A 630 36.05 -18.30 -4.31
N PRO A 631 36.01 -17.08 -3.73
CA PRO A 631 36.05 -15.84 -4.50
C PRO A 631 37.41 -15.66 -5.19
N THR A 632 37.38 -15.32 -6.48
CA THR A 632 38.56 -15.09 -7.33
C THR A 632 38.79 -13.61 -7.65
N SER A 633 37.77 -12.77 -7.49
CA SER A 633 37.81 -11.36 -7.88
C SER A 633 38.61 -10.49 -6.91
N ASN A 634 39.38 -9.55 -7.45
CA ASN A 634 40.03 -8.46 -6.70
C ASN A 634 39.27 -7.13 -6.83
N ILE A 635 38.07 -7.15 -7.40
CA ILE A 635 37.26 -5.96 -7.63
C ILE A 635 36.43 -5.69 -6.38
N GLU A 636 36.69 -4.58 -5.70
CA GLU A 636 35.88 -4.15 -4.56
C GLU A 636 34.73 -3.22 -4.98
N MET A 637 33.68 -3.16 -4.16
CA MET A 637 32.65 -2.14 -4.34
C MET A 637 33.27 -0.76 -4.04
N PRO A 638 33.15 0.23 -4.95
CA PRO A 638 33.69 1.56 -4.72
C PRO A 638 33.00 2.26 -3.55
N PRO A 639 33.66 3.23 -2.88
CA PRO A 639 33.02 4.04 -1.86
C PRO A 639 31.84 4.81 -2.45
N THR A 640 30.75 4.95 -1.68
CA THR A 640 29.52 5.60 -2.14
C THR A 640 29.72 7.08 -2.48
N VAL A 641 30.56 7.76 -1.68
CA VAL A 641 30.94 9.16 -1.86
C VAL A 641 32.45 9.29 -1.63
N PRO A 642 33.12 10.30 -2.21
CA PRO A 642 34.55 10.51 -2.02
C PRO A 642 34.92 10.85 -0.56
N ASP A 643 36.16 10.53 -0.14
CA ASP A 643 36.65 10.78 1.22
C ASP A 643 36.65 12.26 1.63
N TYR A 644 36.81 13.16 0.65
CA TYR A 644 36.77 14.61 0.86
C TYR A 644 35.35 15.18 1.00
N ALA A 645 34.30 14.35 0.89
CA ALA A 645 32.93 14.79 1.07
C ALA A 645 32.69 15.29 2.52
N PRO A 646 31.82 16.29 2.72
CA PRO A 646 31.46 16.77 4.05
C PRO A 646 30.89 15.66 4.95
N ASP A 647 31.02 15.81 6.26
CA ASP A 647 30.57 14.78 7.23
C ASP A 647 29.09 14.44 7.08
N PHE A 648 28.23 15.44 6.89
CA PHE A 648 26.80 15.19 6.61
C PHE A 648 26.59 14.33 5.34
N VAL A 649 27.40 14.52 4.30
CA VAL A 649 27.32 13.71 3.08
C VAL A 649 27.75 12.28 3.35
N LYS A 650 28.84 12.07 4.11
CA LYS A 650 29.35 10.74 4.45
C LYS A 650 28.43 9.98 5.41
N GLU A 651 27.88 10.66 6.41
CA GLU A 651 27.14 10.05 7.51
C GLU A 651 25.63 9.97 7.28
N VAL A 652 25.06 10.82 6.42
CA VAL A 652 23.61 10.87 6.16
C VAL A 652 23.30 10.59 4.69
N THR A 653 23.90 11.36 3.77
CA THR A 653 23.58 11.21 2.33
C THR A 653 24.06 9.87 1.77
N ALA A 654 25.25 9.39 2.13
CA ALA A 654 25.78 8.13 1.62
C ALA A 654 24.97 6.90 2.06
N PRO A 655 24.55 6.74 3.34
CA PRO A 655 23.58 5.71 3.72
C PRO A 655 22.27 5.78 2.94
N LEU A 656 21.71 6.98 2.70
CA LEU A 656 20.51 7.14 1.88
C LEU A 656 20.70 6.62 0.45
N ILE A 657 21.85 6.95 -0.18
CA ILE A 657 22.21 6.45 -1.52
C ILE A 657 22.34 4.92 -1.53
N ARG A 658 22.89 4.32 -0.47
CA ARG A 658 23.01 2.86 -0.32
C ARG A 658 21.71 2.15 0.06
N LEU A 659 20.60 2.87 0.24
CA LEU A 659 19.31 2.33 0.69
C LEU A 659 19.36 1.83 2.14
N GLU A 660 20.20 2.45 2.95
CA GLU A 660 20.39 2.20 4.37
C GLU A 660 19.79 3.33 5.23
N GLY A 661 18.93 4.17 4.63
CA GLY A 661 18.30 5.30 5.31
C GLY A 661 17.48 4.91 6.55
N ASP A 662 16.92 3.70 6.57
CA ASP A 662 16.21 3.14 7.72
C ASP A 662 17.12 2.89 8.94
N LEU A 663 18.43 2.84 8.75
CA LEU A 663 19.41 2.66 9.83
C LEU A 663 19.85 3.98 10.47
N LEU A 664 19.53 5.12 9.85
CA LEU A 664 19.87 6.43 10.40
C LEU A 664 19.03 6.69 11.66
N PRO A 665 19.66 7.02 12.80
CA PRO A 665 18.93 7.35 14.01
C PRO A 665 18.39 8.78 13.94
N VAL A 666 17.47 9.11 14.86
CA VAL A 666 16.81 10.42 14.93
C VAL A 666 17.83 11.57 15.03
N SER A 667 18.92 11.40 15.78
CA SER A 667 19.97 12.41 15.96
C SER A 667 20.68 12.84 14.66
N LYS A 668 20.60 12.03 13.59
CA LYS A 668 21.23 12.33 12.29
C LYS A 668 20.34 13.13 11.35
N ILE A 669 19.05 13.29 11.66
CA ILE A 669 18.09 13.99 10.81
C ILE A 669 17.90 15.43 11.33
N PRO A 670 17.94 16.46 10.46
CA PRO A 670 17.66 17.84 10.86
C PRO A 670 16.26 17.99 11.47
N ASP A 671 16.17 18.59 12.66
CA ASP A 671 14.93 18.78 13.42
C ASP A 671 13.93 19.74 12.76
N ASN A 672 14.44 20.67 11.95
CA ASN A 672 13.66 21.65 11.19
C ASN A 672 13.53 21.31 9.69
N GLY A 673 14.04 20.14 9.26
CA GLY A 673 14.00 19.70 7.87
C GLY A 673 14.95 20.43 6.91
N GLN A 674 15.91 21.23 7.40
CA GLN A 674 16.89 21.92 6.54
C GLN A 674 18.08 21.02 6.19
N TRP A 675 18.29 20.80 4.88
CA TRP A 675 19.39 19.99 4.36
C TRP A 675 20.51 20.86 3.78
N PRO A 676 21.79 20.43 3.85
CA PRO A 676 22.89 21.10 3.16
C PRO A 676 22.67 21.17 1.64
N THR A 677 23.10 22.26 1.03
CA THR A 677 23.03 22.45 -0.43
C THR A 677 24.24 21.83 -1.14
N GLY A 678 24.17 21.68 -2.47
CA GLY A 678 25.31 21.22 -3.29
C GLY A 678 25.66 19.74 -3.16
N THR A 679 24.85 18.92 -2.48
CA THR A 679 25.17 17.51 -2.21
C THR A 679 25.12 16.61 -3.44
N THR A 680 24.43 17.02 -4.51
CA THR A 680 24.33 16.25 -5.77
C THR A 680 25.67 16.06 -6.48
N MET A 681 26.65 16.93 -6.23
CA MET A 681 27.99 16.82 -6.82
C MET A 681 28.71 15.52 -6.43
N TYR A 682 28.31 14.91 -5.30
CA TYR A 682 28.89 13.69 -4.75
C TYR A 682 28.18 12.40 -5.19
N GLU A 683 26.96 12.46 -5.78
CA GLU A 683 26.21 11.25 -6.12
C GLU A 683 26.83 10.42 -7.25
N LYS A 684 27.49 11.08 -8.23
CA LYS A 684 28.15 10.48 -9.42
C LYS A 684 27.46 9.21 -9.95
N ARG A 685 26.16 9.33 -10.25
CA ARG A 685 25.25 8.19 -10.47
C ARG A 685 25.66 7.22 -11.58
N ASN A 686 26.38 7.68 -12.62
CA ASN A 686 26.85 6.88 -13.76
C ASN A 686 25.76 5.91 -14.29
N VAL A 687 24.63 6.47 -14.74
CA VAL A 687 23.44 5.72 -15.22
C VAL A 687 23.25 5.78 -16.73
N ALA A 688 24.07 6.58 -17.43
CA ALA A 688 23.99 6.69 -18.89
C ALA A 688 24.55 5.41 -19.53
N VAL A 689 23.85 4.91 -20.57
CA VAL A 689 24.32 3.77 -21.38
C VAL A 689 25.44 4.24 -22.31
N ASP A 690 25.27 5.42 -22.92
CA ASP A 690 26.23 6.06 -23.81
C ASP A 690 26.55 7.48 -23.29
N ILE A 691 27.78 7.95 -23.53
CA ILE A 691 28.21 9.32 -23.20
C ILE A 691 28.71 10.03 -24.46
N PRO A 692 28.46 11.34 -24.61
CA PRO A 692 29.02 12.09 -25.72
C PRO A 692 30.54 12.18 -25.58
N ILE A 693 31.25 11.90 -26.68
CA ILE A 693 32.70 12.08 -26.77
C ILE A 693 32.95 13.40 -27.50
N TRP A 694 33.67 14.31 -26.86
CA TRP A 694 33.98 15.61 -27.43
C TRP A 694 35.03 15.48 -28.54
N ASP A 695 34.71 16.00 -29.72
CA ASP A 695 35.64 16.12 -30.83
C ASP A 695 36.08 17.60 -30.97
N PRO A 696 37.36 17.91 -30.67
CA PRO A 696 37.86 19.28 -30.74
C PRO A 696 37.91 19.83 -32.18
N GLU A 697 37.96 18.99 -33.22
CA GLU A 697 38.05 19.46 -34.61
C GLU A 697 36.74 20.06 -35.10
N TYR A 698 35.61 19.51 -34.63
CA TYR A 698 34.27 20.01 -34.96
C TYR A 698 33.72 21.02 -33.95
N CYS A 699 34.42 21.26 -32.85
CA CYS A 699 33.96 22.15 -31.79
C CYS A 699 34.12 23.63 -32.18
N ILE A 700 33.00 24.34 -32.30
CA ILE A 700 32.97 25.79 -32.59
C ILE A 700 32.97 26.68 -31.33
N GLN A 701 33.21 26.11 -30.15
CA GLN A 701 33.27 26.82 -28.85
C GLN A 701 32.02 27.68 -28.54
N CYS A 702 30.84 27.26 -28.99
CA CYS A 702 29.61 28.06 -28.88
C CYS A 702 28.95 28.05 -27.49
N GLY A 703 29.36 27.14 -26.60
CA GLY A 703 28.76 26.98 -25.27
C GLY A 703 27.34 26.37 -25.27
N PHE A 704 26.89 25.81 -26.40
CA PHE A 704 25.64 25.05 -26.55
C PHE A 704 25.85 23.54 -26.39
#